data_AF-A0A952RKN6-F1
#
_entry.id   AF-A0A952RKN6-F1
#
_cell.length_a   1.000
_cell.length_b   1.000
_cell.length_c   1.000
_cell.angle_alpha   90.00
_cell.angle_beta   90.00
_cell.angle_gamma   90.00
#
_symmetry.space_group_name_H-M   'P 1'
#
loop_
_entity.id
_entity.type
_entity.pdbx_description
1 polymer ?
#
loop_
_entity_poly.entity_id
_entity_poly.type
_entity_poly.pdbx_seq_one_letter_code
_entity_poly.pdbx_strand_id
1 'polypeptide(L)'
;MQQGTRFSVRRGAAKVVFGAGVSLDPRAELEALGAKKVLVVCTPGRAADAAALAKNLGALGATVYAKAREHVPRATVDDAHAAAEGADVLLALGGGSAIGLAKALALRGAARVVAIPTTYSGSEMTPVYGITEDGAKKTGRDERVRPVLVLYDPDRLASLPRPVAVASLWNAAAHAVEALWNDPSDRGTHALAEEALTLIVRALRGATSTSGTIGASGTIGEEALEGAYLAGLAFADAGAGIHHKLCHELGGAFGLPHARTHAVLLPHVVRYQRERAPAAMAALARVLGVVDPAAELTRLARATGAPTSLEELGLPRGAMEDPIVEAAWPKTPSPIKETSLRGPEDVRGRGGYGGAHESEALPGAIPETQNAPRLSPYGLVPELVNGMPFTVRNVENSRVWLYRVRASFDHGELVELPPGPFLSPLDRVEPNRTRWRPPPIPSAPARVDFVDGLATLGGAGDPTSGSGYLVHLYAANADMTDRAFSSADGDLLLAPQTGTLECRTELGWLRVPPGSIAVIPRGIRFAIGFAEGEGRGWMLEVFGRRLRLPERGLIGSNGLADARHFYAPVASYEDRACDFQIVTKLGGRLYAATQKHSAFDVVGWHGTHVPFSYDLSLFSPMGSVRFDHQDPSIFTVLTAPLDDHGRAICDFVVFPPRWDVLEHSFRPPFAHRNAASEINCVVKTPEPEHGYEPGVTFLSPLLTSHGVTTETYDETWSLAEADAEGPRRLSDDSVWIMFESALPFRLTEWARRTELVDRDFGKLFEGMRSRFDPAKR
;
A
#
# COMPACT_ATOMS: atom_id res chain seq x y z
N MET A 1 3.46 -18.82 -23.05
CA MET A 1 3.61 -19.78 -21.93
C MET A 1 3.28 -19.04 -20.65
N GLN A 2 2.15 -19.40 -20.02
CA GLN A 2 1.79 -18.95 -18.68
C GLN A 2 2.91 -19.32 -17.71
N GLN A 3 3.50 -18.37 -17.00
CA GLN A 3 4.01 -18.70 -15.68
C GLN A 3 2.81 -18.64 -14.74
N GLY A 4 2.09 -19.77 -14.64
CA GLY A 4 1.04 -19.93 -13.63
C GLY A 4 1.58 -19.66 -12.23
N THR A 5 0.69 -19.44 -11.27
CA THR A 5 1.03 -19.27 -9.84
C THR A 5 2.00 -20.37 -9.40
N ARG A 6 3.29 -20.03 -9.28
CA ARG A 6 4.33 -20.98 -8.90
C ARG A 6 4.63 -20.80 -7.42
N PHE A 7 3.99 -21.60 -6.59
CA PHE A 7 4.41 -21.79 -5.20
C PHE A 7 4.99 -23.19 -5.05
N SER A 8 5.94 -23.34 -4.12
CA SER A 8 6.57 -24.62 -3.80
C SER A 8 6.57 -24.76 -2.30
N VAL A 9 5.60 -25.51 -1.77
CA VAL A 9 5.50 -25.78 -0.33
C VAL A 9 6.02 -27.18 -0.06
N ARG A 10 7.00 -27.29 0.84
CA ARG A 10 7.51 -28.57 1.33
C ARG A 10 7.05 -28.76 2.77
N ARG A 11 5.96 -29.50 2.96
CA ARG A 11 5.49 -29.94 4.27
C ARG A 11 6.34 -31.11 4.73
N GLY A 12 6.94 -31.02 5.92
CA GLY A 12 7.67 -32.15 6.49
C GLY A 12 6.72 -33.29 6.82
N ALA A 13 7.20 -34.52 6.69
CA ALA A 13 6.41 -35.72 6.98
C ALA A 13 6.47 -36.04 8.49
N ALA A 14 5.41 -35.68 9.22
CA ALA A 14 5.18 -36.16 10.57
C ALA A 14 3.93 -37.05 10.57
N LYS A 15 4.02 -38.25 11.16
CA LYS A 15 2.82 -39.06 11.42
C LYS A 15 2.09 -38.45 12.61
N VAL A 16 0.78 -38.26 12.48
CA VAL A 16 -0.08 -37.77 13.56
C VAL A 16 -1.04 -38.88 13.96
N VAL A 17 -1.10 -39.18 15.26
CA VAL A 17 -2.11 -40.07 15.85
C VAL A 17 -2.89 -39.24 16.85
N PHE A 18 -4.20 -39.11 16.63
CA PHE A 18 -5.07 -38.28 17.45
C PHE A 18 -6.17 -39.16 18.07
N GLY A 19 -6.40 -39.02 19.37
CA GLY A 19 -7.51 -39.69 20.05
C GLY A 19 -7.26 -39.85 21.55
N ALA A 20 -8.34 -40.00 22.31
CA ALA A 20 -8.26 -40.28 23.74
C ALA A 20 -7.47 -41.58 24.02
N GLY A 21 -6.51 -41.50 24.94
CA GLY A 21 -5.71 -42.64 25.38
C GLY A 21 -4.61 -43.09 24.41
N VAL A 22 -4.42 -42.46 23.25
CA VAL A 22 -3.38 -42.85 22.27
C VAL A 22 -1.96 -42.70 22.80
N SER A 23 -1.76 -41.92 23.88
CA SER A 23 -0.45 -41.74 24.51
C SER A 23 -0.15 -42.76 25.63
N LEU A 24 -1.10 -43.62 26.00
CA LEU A 24 -0.94 -44.58 27.11
C LEU A 24 0.00 -45.74 26.75
N ASP A 25 -0.05 -46.18 25.49
CA ASP A 25 0.82 -47.22 24.94
C ASP A 25 1.28 -46.88 23.51
N PRO A 26 2.32 -46.02 23.37
CA PRO A 26 2.85 -45.65 22.07
C PRO A 26 3.79 -46.70 21.47
N ARG A 27 3.90 -47.90 22.07
CA ARG A 27 4.91 -48.91 21.68
C ARG A 27 4.80 -49.30 20.22
N ALA A 28 3.59 -49.62 19.74
CA ALA A 28 3.39 -50.04 18.36
C ALA A 28 3.84 -48.97 17.35
N GLU A 29 3.61 -47.69 17.67
CA GLU A 29 4.03 -46.56 16.84
C GLU A 29 5.54 -46.36 16.86
N LEU A 30 6.18 -46.52 18.03
CA LEU A 30 7.64 -46.44 18.16
C LEU A 30 8.35 -47.62 17.48
N GLU A 31 7.79 -48.83 17.57
CA GLU A 31 8.29 -50.01 16.86
C GLU A 31 8.17 -49.86 15.34
N ALA A 32 7.06 -49.29 14.86
CA ALA A 32 6.88 -48.97 13.44
C ALA A 32 7.88 -47.91 12.94
N LEU A 33 8.33 -47.00 13.81
CA LEU A 33 9.44 -46.09 13.53
C LEU A 33 10.81 -46.78 13.58
N GLY A 34 10.89 -48.06 13.98
CA GLY A 34 12.14 -48.78 14.19
C GLY A 34 12.95 -48.23 15.36
N ALA A 35 12.28 -47.73 16.41
CA ALA A 35 12.92 -47.30 17.65
C ALA A 35 13.55 -48.51 18.37
N LYS A 36 14.76 -48.32 18.91
CA LYS A 36 15.47 -49.36 19.68
C LYS A 36 15.84 -48.91 21.09
N LYS A 37 16.04 -47.61 21.31
CA LYS A 37 16.36 -47.04 22.62
C LYS A 37 15.77 -45.64 22.74
N VAL A 38 14.86 -45.48 23.69
CA VAL A 38 14.08 -44.25 23.86
C VAL A 38 14.59 -43.46 25.07
N LEU A 39 14.81 -42.15 24.90
CA LEU A 39 14.89 -41.23 26.03
C LEU A 39 13.57 -40.47 26.16
N VAL A 40 12.89 -40.63 27.29
CA VAL A 40 11.70 -39.83 27.63
C VAL A 40 12.14 -38.53 28.29
N VAL A 41 11.78 -37.40 27.69
CA VAL A 41 12.13 -36.06 28.17
C VAL A 41 10.86 -35.38 28.71
N CYS A 42 10.90 -34.92 29.96
CA CYS A 42 9.78 -34.19 30.57
C CYS A 42 10.26 -33.12 31.56
N THR A 43 9.32 -32.28 32.02
CA THR A 43 9.56 -31.36 33.15
C THR A 43 9.44 -32.10 34.49
N PRO A 44 9.97 -31.56 35.60
CA PRO A 44 9.94 -32.24 36.91
C PRO A 44 8.53 -32.63 37.37
N GLY A 45 7.52 -31.80 37.09
CA GLY A 45 6.13 -32.06 37.45
C GLY A 45 5.48 -33.24 36.73
N ARG A 46 6.11 -33.78 35.68
CA ARG A 46 5.64 -34.94 34.90
C ARG A 46 6.52 -36.19 35.10
N ALA A 47 7.44 -36.19 36.05
CA ALA A 47 8.37 -37.30 36.27
C ALA A 47 7.66 -38.65 36.51
N ALA A 48 6.56 -38.65 37.27
CA ALA A 48 5.77 -39.85 37.53
C ALA A 48 5.10 -40.39 36.25
N ASP A 49 4.50 -39.51 35.44
CA ASP A 49 3.88 -39.87 34.16
C ASP A 49 4.93 -40.44 33.18
N ALA A 50 6.12 -39.81 33.12
CA ALA A 50 7.22 -40.25 32.28
C ALA A 50 7.79 -41.60 32.72
N ALA A 51 7.88 -41.86 34.03
CA ALA A 51 8.31 -43.14 34.56
C ALA A 51 7.29 -44.26 34.27
N ALA A 52 5.99 -43.98 34.39
CA ALA A 52 4.94 -44.91 34.02
C ALA A 52 4.97 -45.23 32.52
N LEU A 53 5.12 -44.20 31.67
CA LEU A 53 5.26 -44.35 30.23
C LEU A 53 6.51 -45.18 29.87
N ALA A 54 7.66 -44.87 30.47
CA ALA A 54 8.90 -45.61 30.25
C ALA A 54 8.77 -47.10 30.64
N LYS A 55 8.05 -47.41 31.73
CA LYS A 55 7.73 -48.79 32.12
C LYS A 55 6.86 -49.48 31.08
N ASN A 56 5.87 -48.79 30.51
CA ASN A 56 5.00 -49.33 29.47
C ASN A 56 5.74 -49.58 28.14
N LEU A 57 6.89 -48.94 27.89
CA LEU A 57 7.67 -49.19 26.67
C LEU A 57 8.41 -50.54 26.67
N GLY A 58 8.58 -51.18 27.83
CA GLY A 58 9.06 -52.57 27.94
C GLY A 58 10.41 -52.80 27.24
N ALA A 59 10.42 -53.70 26.25
CA ALA A 59 11.62 -54.16 25.55
C ALA A 59 12.37 -53.07 24.75
N LEU A 60 11.73 -51.92 24.48
CA LEU A 60 12.35 -50.77 23.80
C LEU A 60 13.39 -50.03 24.66
N GLY A 61 13.49 -50.33 25.96
CA GLY A 61 14.49 -49.75 26.86
C GLY A 61 14.42 -48.23 26.96
N ALA A 62 13.59 -47.72 27.88
CA ALA A 62 13.38 -46.28 28.05
C ALA A 62 14.07 -45.72 29.30
N THR A 63 14.88 -44.67 29.14
CA THR A 63 15.39 -43.84 30.24
C THR A 63 14.56 -42.56 30.37
N VAL A 64 14.54 -41.95 31.56
CA VAL A 64 13.77 -40.71 31.81
C VAL A 64 14.71 -39.58 32.19
N TYR A 65 14.60 -38.45 31.49
CA TYR A 65 15.19 -37.17 31.86
C TYR A 65 14.09 -36.18 32.22
N ALA A 66 13.86 -35.98 33.52
CA ALA A 66 12.76 -35.18 34.05
C ALA A 66 13.16 -33.76 34.48
N LYS A 67 14.23 -33.19 33.90
CA LYS A 67 14.74 -31.86 34.28
C LYS A 67 14.54 -30.78 33.20
N ALA A 68 13.62 -30.97 32.25
CA ALA A 68 13.34 -29.94 31.25
C ALA A 68 12.89 -28.62 31.92
N ARG A 69 13.39 -27.49 31.43
CA ARG A 69 13.11 -26.15 31.96
C ARG A 69 12.60 -25.22 30.85
N GLU A 70 11.80 -24.23 31.25
CA GLU A 70 11.37 -23.16 30.35
C GLU A 70 12.59 -22.46 29.73
N HIS A 71 12.44 -21.98 28.50
CA HIS A 71 13.50 -21.38 27.67
C HIS A 71 14.68 -22.28 27.27
N VAL A 72 14.69 -23.56 27.66
CA VAL A 72 15.71 -24.55 27.25
C VAL A 72 17.15 -24.01 27.43
N PRO A 73 17.61 -23.79 28.68
CA PRO A 73 18.95 -23.28 28.93
C PRO A 73 20.02 -24.23 28.39
N ARG A 74 21.12 -23.68 27.84
CA ARG A 74 22.26 -24.44 27.31
C ARG A 74 22.75 -25.52 28.29
N ALA A 75 22.89 -25.16 29.57
CA ALA A 75 23.30 -26.08 30.63
C ALA A 75 22.34 -27.28 30.81
N THR A 76 21.04 -27.09 30.59
CA THR A 76 20.06 -28.18 30.62
C THR A 76 20.18 -29.09 29.40
N VAL A 77 20.50 -28.54 28.22
CA VAL A 77 20.80 -29.34 27.02
C VAL A 77 22.08 -30.15 27.23
N ASP A 78 23.11 -29.57 27.84
CA ASP A 78 24.38 -30.23 28.11
C ASP A 78 24.23 -31.38 29.12
N ASP A 79 23.50 -31.17 30.23
CA ASP A 79 23.18 -32.23 31.22
C ASP A 79 22.33 -33.36 30.60
N ALA A 80 21.35 -33.01 29.75
CA ALA A 80 20.50 -33.99 29.08
C ALA A 80 21.22 -34.77 27.96
N HIS A 81 22.31 -34.22 27.39
CA HIS A 81 23.04 -34.86 26.30
C HIS A 81 23.65 -36.20 26.72
N ALA A 82 24.19 -36.28 27.94
CA ALA A 82 24.70 -37.54 28.48
C ALA A 82 23.59 -38.59 28.63
N ALA A 83 22.39 -38.18 29.03
CA ALA A 83 21.23 -39.07 29.15
C ALA A 83 20.69 -39.52 27.77
N ALA A 84 20.94 -38.74 26.72
CA ALA A 84 20.54 -39.04 25.34
C ALA A 84 21.53 -39.97 24.61
N GLU A 85 22.66 -40.31 25.22
CA GLU A 85 23.70 -41.12 24.57
C GLU A 85 23.18 -42.51 24.17
N GLY A 86 23.28 -42.80 22.87
CA GLY A 86 22.80 -44.04 22.26
C GLY A 86 21.28 -44.14 22.08
N ALA A 87 20.49 -43.16 22.51
CA ALA A 87 19.06 -43.12 22.19
C ALA A 87 18.87 -42.81 20.71
N ASP A 88 17.98 -43.54 20.04
CA ASP A 88 17.60 -43.28 18.64
C ASP A 88 16.27 -42.54 18.51
N VAL A 89 15.53 -42.40 19.62
CA VAL A 89 14.32 -41.61 19.76
C VAL A 89 14.32 -40.77 21.04
N LEU A 90 13.96 -39.49 20.89
CA LEU A 90 13.71 -38.53 21.97
C LEU A 90 12.20 -38.34 22.10
N LEU A 91 11.57 -39.00 23.07
CA LEU A 91 10.13 -38.92 23.33
C LEU A 91 9.85 -37.78 24.32
N ALA A 92 9.42 -36.63 23.82
CA ALA A 92 9.00 -35.49 24.63
C ALA A 92 7.59 -35.71 25.20
N LEU A 93 7.47 -35.87 26.51
CA LEU A 93 6.20 -35.86 27.23
C LEU A 93 6.05 -34.52 27.96
N GLY A 94 5.29 -33.59 27.37
CA GLY A 94 5.09 -32.28 27.99
C GLY A 94 4.71 -31.18 27.01
N GLY A 95 4.77 -29.94 27.49
CA GLY A 95 4.59 -28.74 26.66
C GLY A 95 5.89 -28.25 26.02
N GLY A 96 5.90 -26.97 25.63
CA GLY A 96 7.00 -26.34 24.89
C GLY A 96 8.40 -26.52 25.50
N SER A 97 8.53 -26.61 26.83
CA SER A 97 9.83 -26.85 27.50
C SER A 97 10.40 -28.24 27.22
N ALA A 98 9.56 -29.30 27.29
CA ALA A 98 9.99 -30.67 27.05
C ALA A 98 10.26 -30.91 25.56
N ILE A 99 9.34 -30.44 24.71
CA ILE A 99 9.48 -30.50 23.25
C ILE A 99 10.72 -29.72 22.80
N GLY A 100 10.92 -28.51 23.32
CA GLY A 100 12.08 -27.67 23.03
C GLY A 100 13.40 -28.33 23.43
N LEU A 101 13.46 -29.00 24.59
CA LEU A 101 14.65 -29.74 24.99
C LEU A 101 14.94 -30.93 24.07
N ALA A 102 13.92 -31.72 23.70
CA ALA A 102 14.09 -32.83 22.76
C ALA A 102 14.58 -32.34 21.38
N LYS A 103 14.04 -31.21 20.89
CA LYS A 103 14.52 -30.54 19.68
C LYS A 103 15.98 -30.11 19.79
N ALA A 104 16.36 -29.49 20.90
CA ALA A 104 17.74 -29.04 21.13
C ALA A 104 18.74 -30.21 21.20
N LEU A 105 18.32 -31.35 21.77
CA LEU A 105 19.10 -32.58 21.79
C LEU A 105 19.24 -33.20 20.39
N ALA A 106 18.16 -33.21 19.60
CA ALA A 106 18.17 -33.73 18.23
C ALA A 106 19.15 -32.98 17.32
N LEU A 107 19.40 -31.68 17.54
CA LEU A 107 20.43 -30.93 16.79
C LEU A 107 21.84 -31.46 16.98
N ARG A 108 22.12 -32.07 18.13
CA ARG A 108 23.46 -32.53 18.53
C ARG A 108 23.72 -33.98 18.19
N GLY A 109 22.68 -34.73 17.81
CA GLY A 109 22.78 -36.16 17.55
C GLY A 109 21.97 -36.58 16.33
N ALA A 110 21.76 -37.89 16.19
CA ALA A 110 20.96 -38.48 15.10
C ALA A 110 19.58 -38.97 15.58
N ALA A 111 19.22 -38.72 16.84
CA ALA A 111 17.97 -39.19 17.42
C ALA A 111 16.78 -38.42 16.86
N ARG A 112 15.68 -39.14 16.59
CA ARG A 112 14.44 -38.58 16.04
C ARG A 112 13.54 -38.10 17.17
N VAL A 113 12.85 -36.97 16.97
CA VAL A 113 11.94 -36.42 17.98
C VAL A 113 10.55 -37.05 17.84
N VAL A 114 9.95 -37.47 18.95
CA VAL A 114 8.54 -37.88 19.05
C VAL A 114 7.91 -37.02 20.14
N ALA A 115 6.69 -36.52 19.92
CA ALA A 115 6.03 -35.62 20.86
C ALA A 115 4.70 -36.17 21.37
N ILE A 116 4.47 -36.06 22.68
CA ILE A 116 3.18 -36.21 23.34
C ILE A 116 2.88 -34.85 23.99
N PRO A 117 2.20 -33.94 23.28
CA PRO A 117 1.94 -32.59 23.78
C PRO A 117 0.99 -32.62 24.97
N THR A 118 1.34 -31.89 26.03
CA THR A 118 0.46 -31.69 27.20
C THR A 118 0.03 -30.23 27.36
N THR A 119 0.19 -29.42 26.32
CA THR A 119 -0.20 -28.01 26.20
C THR A 119 -0.54 -27.70 24.75
N TYR A 120 -1.29 -26.64 24.49
CA TYR A 120 -1.68 -26.21 23.13
C TYR A 120 -0.56 -25.44 22.40
N SER A 121 0.68 -25.93 22.41
CA SER A 121 1.82 -25.14 21.91
C SER A 121 1.92 -25.08 20.39
N GLY A 122 1.60 -26.17 19.66
CA GLY A 122 1.84 -26.29 18.22
C GLY A 122 3.33 -26.41 17.83
N SER A 123 4.27 -26.32 18.79
CA SER A 123 5.71 -26.42 18.51
C SER A 123 6.09 -27.80 17.99
N GLU A 124 5.40 -28.84 18.43
CA GLU A 124 5.54 -30.21 17.97
C GLU A 124 5.35 -30.41 16.45
N MET A 125 4.77 -29.42 15.75
CA MET A 125 4.64 -29.46 14.29
C MET A 125 5.72 -28.69 13.53
N THR A 126 6.59 -27.96 14.26
CA THR A 126 7.53 -27.01 13.64
C THR A 126 8.96 -27.56 13.63
N PRO A 127 9.75 -27.24 12.59
CA PRO A 127 11.21 -27.46 12.57
C PRO A 127 11.97 -26.35 13.32
N VAL A 128 11.30 -25.57 14.18
CA VAL A 128 11.89 -24.42 14.88
C VAL A 128 12.38 -24.85 16.27
N TYR A 129 13.57 -24.40 16.66
CA TYR A 129 14.16 -24.61 17.98
C TYR A 129 14.61 -23.28 18.60
N GLY A 130 14.76 -23.29 19.94
CA GLY A 130 15.34 -22.19 20.69
C GLY A 130 16.18 -22.72 21.85
N ILE A 131 17.37 -22.16 22.05
CA ILE A 131 18.29 -22.48 23.14
C ILE A 131 18.76 -21.16 23.76
N THR A 132 18.64 -21.01 25.08
CA THR A 132 19.12 -19.82 25.78
C THR A 132 20.56 -20.03 26.26
N GLU A 133 21.45 -19.11 25.90
CA GLU A 133 22.88 -19.10 26.24
C GLU A 133 23.28 -17.66 26.59
N ASP A 134 23.96 -17.45 27.73
CA ASP A 134 24.42 -16.13 28.20
C ASP A 134 23.33 -15.03 28.27
N GLY A 135 22.10 -15.41 28.63
CA GLY A 135 20.96 -14.49 28.70
C GLY A 135 20.33 -14.16 27.34
N ALA A 136 20.88 -14.66 26.23
CA ALA A 136 20.33 -14.47 24.89
C ALA A 136 19.67 -15.77 24.37
N LYS A 137 18.50 -15.65 23.75
CA LYS A 137 17.79 -16.79 23.14
C LYS A 137 18.22 -16.94 21.69
N LYS A 138 19.00 -17.99 21.37
CA LYS A 138 19.32 -18.37 19.99
C LYS A 138 18.19 -19.20 19.42
N THR A 139 17.57 -18.75 18.33
CA THR A 139 16.52 -19.49 17.62
C THR A 139 16.98 -19.88 16.22
N GLY A 140 16.43 -20.97 15.70
CA GLY A 140 16.79 -21.46 14.37
C GLY A 140 15.76 -22.44 13.82
N ARG A 141 15.97 -22.86 12.57
CA ARG A 141 15.13 -23.81 11.85
C ARG A 141 15.98 -24.94 11.30
N ASP A 142 15.61 -26.19 11.61
CA ASP A 142 16.29 -27.38 11.11
C ASP A 142 15.31 -28.56 11.03
N GLU A 143 15.27 -29.26 9.90
CA GLU A 143 14.35 -30.41 9.74
C GLU A 143 14.68 -31.57 10.69
N ARG A 144 15.93 -31.67 11.17
CA ARG A 144 16.32 -32.70 12.16
C ARG A 144 15.55 -32.58 13.48
N VAL A 145 15.07 -31.38 13.81
CA VAL A 145 14.32 -31.16 15.05
C VAL A 145 12.82 -31.33 14.88
N ARG A 146 12.31 -31.46 13.66
CA ARG A 146 10.89 -31.67 13.44
C ARG A 146 10.50 -33.04 14.01
N PRO A 147 9.49 -33.12 14.89
CA PRO A 147 8.99 -34.42 15.32
C PRO A 147 8.51 -35.27 14.14
N VAL A 148 8.91 -36.54 14.12
CA VAL A 148 8.52 -37.50 13.08
C VAL A 148 7.20 -38.20 13.41
N LEU A 149 6.82 -38.20 14.69
CA LEU A 149 5.56 -38.70 15.22
C LEU A 149 5.05 -37.78 16.32
N VAL A 150 3.77 -37.45 16.25
CA VAL A 150 3.06 -36.67 17.27
C VAL A 150 1.81 -37.43 17.70
N LEU A 151 1.67 -37.64 19.01
CA LEU A 151 0.54 -38.33 19.62
C LEU A 151 -0.30 -37.30 20.38
N TYR A 152 -1.40 -36.87 19.77
CA TYR A 152 -2.34 -35.92 20.35
C TYR A 152 -3.38 -36.68 21.18
N ASP A 153 -3.20 -36.65 22.49
CA ASP A 153 -4.08 -37.31 23.45
C ASP A 153 -4.80 -36.26 24.32
N PRO A 154 -6.09 -35.95 24.05
CA PRO A 154 -6.84 -34.93 24.79
C PRO A 154 -6.92 -35.22 26.29
N ASP A 155 -6.88 -36.49 26.72
CA ASP A 155 -6.95 -36.86 28.15
C ASP A 155 -5.73 -36.34 28.92
N ARG A 156 -4.59 -36.12 28.25
CA ARG A 156 -3.37 -35.56 28.86
C ARG A 156 -3.48 -34.07 29.18
N LEU A 157 -4.47 -33.39 28.60
CA LEU A 157 -4.76 -31.97 28.83
C LEU A 157 -5.93 -31.77 29.81
N ALA A 158 -6.62 -32.84 30.22
CA ALA A 158 -7.79 -32.75 31.09
C ALA A 158 -7.53 -32.13 32.46
N SER A 159 -6.34 -32.36 33.01
CA SER A 159 -5.89 -31.77 34.27
C SER A 159 -5.05 -30.50 34.08
N LEU A 160 -4.93 -29.97 32.86
CA LEU A 160 -4.11 -28.78 32.60
C LEU A 160 -4.71 -27.56 33.30
N PRO A 161 -3.96 -26.87 34.18
CA PRO A 161 -4.47 -25.69 34.87
C PRO A 161 -4.94 -24.63 33.87
N ARG A 162 -6.12 -24.08 34.09
CA ARG A 162 -6.77 -23.11 33.20
C ARG A 162 -5.85 -21.96 32.76
N PRO A 163 -5.06 -21.29 33.63
CA PRO A 163 -4.16 -20.23 33.19
C PRO A 163 -3.09 -20.70 32.19
N VAL A 164 -2.65 -21.95 32.30
CA VAL A 164 -1.66 -22.55 31.38
C VAL A 164 -2.35 -22.92 30.06
N ALA A 165 -3.55 -23.51 30.13
CA ALA A 165 -4.35 -23.82 28.95
C ALA A 165 -4.63 -22.58 28.10
N VAL A 166 -5.17 -21.51 28.71
CA VAL A 166 -5.46 -20.23 28.05
C VAL A 166 -4.19 -19.63 27.44
N ALA A 167 -3.09 -19.51 28.20
CA ALA A 167 -1.85 -18.94 27.67
C ALA A 167 -1.29 -19.75 26.49
N SER A 168 -1.36 -21.09 26.55
CA SER A 168 -0.92 -21.91 25.41
C SER A 168 -1.81 -21.77 24.18
N LEU A 169 -3.13 -21.62 24.33
CA LEU A 169 -4.02 -21.35 23.20
C LEU A 169 -3.76 -19.99 22.56
N TRP A 170 -3.39 -18.97 23.34
CA TRP A 170 -2.96 -17.68 22.78
C TRP A 170 -1.67 -17.79 21.97
N ASN A 171 -0.75 -18.67 22.36
CA ASN A 171 0.43 -18.99 21.57
C ASN A 171 0.05 -19.68 20.24
N ALA A 172 -0.84 -20.68 20.27
CA ALA A 172 -1.36 -21.30 19.05
C ALA A 172 -2.12 -20.30 18.17
N ALA A 173 -2.94 -19.41 18.75
CA ALA A 173 -3.61 -18.36 18.01
C ALA A 173 -2.59 -17.45 17.32
N ALA A 174 -1.53 -17.06 18.02
CA ALA A 174 -0.44 -16.27 17.46
C ALA A 174 0.23 -16.95 16.25
N HIS A 175 0.49 -18.26 16.31
CA HIS A 175 1.00 -19.03 15.17
C HIS A 175 0.08 -18.90 13.94
N ALA A 176 -1.23 -19.13 14.13
CA ALA A 176 -2.19 -19.09 13.03
C ALA A 176 -2.44 -17.67 12.49
N VAL A 177 -2.56 -16.68 13.39
CA VAL A 177 -2.70 -15.27 13.01
C VAL A 177 -1.52 -14.80 12.17
N GLU A 178 -0.30 -15.18 12.55
CA GLU A 178 0.90 -14.77 11.82
C GLU A 178 1.02 -15.46 10.45
N ALA A 179 0.56 -16.70 10.36
CA ALA A 179 0.51 -17.43 9.09
C ALA A 179 -0.41 -16.79 8.04
N LEU A 180 -1.40 -15.99 8.45
CA LEU A 180 -2.31 -15.28 7.52
C LEU A 180 -1.65 -14.11 6.76
N TRP A 181 -0.46 -13.65 7.18
CA TRP A 181 0.16 -12.47 6.57
C TRP A 181 1.65 -12.60 6.25
N ASN A 182 2.30 -13.71 6.61
CA ASN A 182 3.70 -13.93 6.28
C ASN A 182 3.92 -14.29 4.79
N ASP A 183 2.99 -14.99 4.15
CA ASP A 183 2.98 -15.22 2.70
C ASP A 183 1.54 -15.15 2.14
N PRO A 184 1.10 -13.98 1.64
CA PRO A 184 -0.27 -13.82 1.15
C PRO A 184 -0.61 -14.66 -0.09
N SER A 185 0.38 -15.28 -0.74
CA SER A 185 0.18 -16.13 -1.92
C SER A 185 -0.14 -17.59 -1.58
N ASP A 186 0.14 -18.03 -0.35
CA ASP A 186 -0.08 -19.42 0.09
C ASP A 186 -1.49 -19.63 0.68
N ARG A 187 -2.46 -19.79 -0.23
CA ARG A 187 -3.86 -20.10 0.11
C ARG A 187 -4.02 -21.38 0.93
N GLY A 188 -3.12 -22.35 0.76
CA GLY A 188 -3.17 -23.62 1.48
C GLY A 188 -2.83 -23.45 2.95
N THR A 189 -1.83 -22.64 3.26
CA THR A 189 -1.47 -22.27 4.63
C THR A 189 -2.51 -21.35 5.27
N HIS A 190 -3.10 -20.43 4.50
CA HIS A 190 -4.19 -19.59 4.99
C HIS A 190 -5.44 -20.40 5.38
N ALA A 191 -5.81 -21.40 4.58
CA ALA A 191 -6.95 -22.27 4.92
C ALA A 191 -6.71 -23.03 6.24
N LEU A 192 -5.49 -23.54 6.47
CA LEU A 192 -5.11 -24.17 7.74
C LEU A 192 -5.17 -23.17 8.91
N ALA A 193 -4.70 -21.95 8.70
CA ALA A 193 -4.71 -20.89 9.71
C ALA A 193 -6.13 -20.44 10.09
N GLU A 194 -7.03 -20.26 9.11
CA GLU A 194 -8.43 -19.89 9.36
C GLU A 194 -9.19 -20.99 10.14
N GLU A 195 -8.98 -22.26 9.77
CA GLU A 195 -9.58 -23.39 10.51
C GLU A 195 -9.00 -23.49 11.93
N ALA A 196 -7.67 -23.37 12.07
CA ALA A 196 -7.01 -23.36 13.37
C ALA A 196 -7.58 -22.26 14.28
N LEU A 197 -7.71 -21.03 13.78
CA LEU A 197 -8.28 -19.92 14.54
C LEU A 197 -9.75 -20.15 14.88
N THR A 198 -10.53 -20.76 13.99
CA THR A 198 -11.94 -21.09 14.25
C THR A 198 -12.07 -22.01 15.46
N LEU A 199 -11.29 -23.09 15.51
CA LEU A 199 -11.28 -24.04 16.62
C LEU A 199 -10.74 -23.40 17.91
N ILE A 200 -9.62 -22.66 17.83
CA ILE A 200 -9.00 -22.00 19.00
C ILE A 200 -9.92 -20.93 19.59
N VAL A 201 -10.58 -20.11 18.76
CA VAL A 201 -11.50 -19.06 19.23
C VAL A 201 -12.73 -19.68 19.88
N ARG A 202 -13.26 -20.80 19.35
CA ARG A 202 -14.34 -21.55 20.00
C ARG A 202 -13.91 -22.06 21.37
N ALA A 203 -12.73 -22.66 21.48
CA ALA A 203 -12.18 -23.12 22.75
C ALA A 203 -11.98 -21.98 23.77
N LEU A 204 -11.42 -20.84 23.34
CA LEU A 204 -11.24 -19.65 24.18
C LEU A 204 -12.59 -19.07 24.63
N ARG A 205 -13.62 -19.04 23.76
CA ARG A 205 -14.98 -18.61 24.12
C ARG A 205 -15.64 -19.58 25.09
N GLY A 206 -15.47 -20.89 24.89
CA GLY A 206 -15.94 -21.91 25.85
C GLY A 206 -15.28 -21.76 27.23
N ALA A 207 -14.02 -21.30 27.25
CA ALA A 207 -13.28 -21.04 28.47
C ALA A 207 -13.77 -19.83 29.28
N THR A 208 -14.67 -18.97 28.78
CA THR A 208 -15.07 -17.76 29.52
C THR A 208 -15.99 -18.04 30.71
N SER A 209 -16.62 -19.22 30.79
CA SER A 209 -17.43 -19.62 31.95
C SER A 209 -16.53 -20.07 33.11
N THR A 210 -16.84 -19.65 34.35
CA THR A 210 -16.05 -19.96 35.55
C THR A 210 -16.06 -21.46 35.94
N SER A 211 -16.95 -22.26 35.36
CA SER A 211 -17.09 -23.70 35.60
C SER A 211 -16.36 -24.59 34.58
N GLY A 212 -15.86 -24.04 33.47
CA GLY A 212 -15.26 -24.83 32.38
C GLY A 212 -13.76 -25.08 32.56
N THR A 213 -13.37 -26.35 32.71
CA THR A 213 -12.03 -26.82 32.34
C THR A 213 -11.97 -26.95 30.81
N ILE A 214 -11.05 -26.23 30.16
CA ILE A 214 -10.82 -26.34 28.70
C ILE A 214 -10.46 -27.79 28.32
N GLY A 215 -9.90 -28.56 29.26
CA GLY A 215 -9.38 -29.90 29.01
C GLY A 215 -10.31 -31.08 29.32
N ALA A 216 -11.47 -30.92 29.97
CA ALA A 216 -12.27 -32.10 30.30
C ALA A 216 -12.74 -32.80 29.00
N SER A 217 -12.45 -34.10 28.89
CA SER A 217 -12.83 -34.99 27.80
C SER A 217 -14.24 -34.68 27.29
N GLY A 218 -14.30 -34.15 26.07
CA GLY A 218 -15.46 -33.54 25.42
C GLY A 218 -15.01 -32.74 24.19
N THR A 219 -15.95 -32.38 23.31
CA THR A 219 -15.64 -31.82 21.97
C THR A 219 -14.73 -30.58 22.00
N ILE A 220 -14.83 -29.71 23.02
CA ILE A 220 -14.05 -28.47 23.10
C ILE A 220 -12.55 -28.71 23.33
N GLY A 221 -12.19 -29.71 24.14
CA GLY A 221 -10.77 -30.02 24.41
C GLY A 221 -10.08 -30.64 23.18
N GLU A 222 -10.83 -31.44 22.42
CA GLU A 222 -10.39 -32.00 21.14
C GLU A 222 -10.22 -30.89 20.09
N GLU A 223 -11.22 -30.01 19.94
CA GLU A 223 -11.13 -28.83 19.04
C GLU A 223 -9.94 -27.93 19.40
N ALA A 224 -9.70 -27.68 20.70
CA ALA A 224 -8.56 -26.89 21.16
C ALA A 224 -7.21 -27.50 20.74
N LEU A 225 -7.10 -28.82 20.85
CA LEU A 225 -5.89 -29.56 20.50
C LEU A 225 -5.68 -29.65 18.98
N GLU A 226 -6.76 -29.90 18.24
CA GLU A 226 -6.77 -29.88 16.78
C GLU A 226 -6.43 -28.48 16.23
N GLY A 227 -7.00 -27.43 16.81
CA GLY A 227 -6.67 -26.05 16.46
C GLY A 227 -5.20 -25.73 16.69
N ALA A 228 -4.61 -26.18 17.81
CA ALA A 228 -3.18 -26.01 18.08
C ALA A 228 -2.29 -26.80 17.10
N TYR A 229 -2.70 -27.99 16.71
CA TYR A 229 -2.07 -28.81 15.69
C TYR A 229 -2.05 -28.08 14.33
N LEU A 230 -3.21 -27.60 13.86
CA LEU A 230 -3.34 -26.88 12.59
C LEU A 230 -2.56 -25.57 12.60
N ALA A 231 -2.59 -24.83 13.71
CA ALA A 231 -1.81 -23.61 13.89
C ALA A 231 -0.30 -23.88 13.79
N GLY A 232 0.17 -24.96 14.42
CA GLY A 232 1.56 -25.40 14.34
C GLY A 232 1.98 -25.76 12.92
N LEU A 233 1.11 -26.45 12.15
CA LEU A 233 1.32 -26.72 10.73
C LEU A 233 1.45 -25.43 9.92
N ALA A 234 0.48 -24.52 10.08
CA ALA A 234 0.43 -23.27 9.33
C ALA A 234 1.68 -22.43 9.60
N PHE A 235 2.11 -22.34 10.85
CA PHE A 235 3.33 -21.64 11.23
C PHE A 235 4.61 -22.35 10.78
N ALA A 236 4.62 -23.69 10.75
CA ALA A 236 5.75 -24.44 10.20
C ALA A 236 5.97 -24.11 8.71
N ASP A 237 4.91 -23.85 7.95
CA ASP A 237 4.98 -23.47 6.54
C ASP A 237 5.29 -21.96 6.38
N ALA A 238 4.54 -21.10 7.08
CA ALA A 238 4.66 -19.63 6.96
C ALA A 238 5.89 -19.01 7.62
N GLY A 239 6.46 -19.66 8.64
CA GLY A 239 7.57 -19.13 9.43
C GLY A 239 7.17 -18.04 10.43
N ALA A 240 8.17 -17.48 11.11
CA ALA A 240 7.99 -16.45 12.12
C ALA A 240 8.07 -15.03 11.54
N GLY A 241 7.09 -14.20 11.88
CA GLY A 241 6.91 -12.81 11.48
C GLY A 241 7.15 -11.82 12.62
N ILE A 242 6.53 -10.65 12.54
CA ILE A 242 6.74 -9.54 13.49
C ILE A 242 6.27 -9.88 14.91
N HIS A 243 5.19 -10.65 15.08
CA HIS A 243 4.63 -10.97 16.39
C HIS A 243 5.59 -11.86 17.19
N HIS A 244 6.04 -12.96 16.60
CA HIS A 244 6.95 -13.89 17.29
C HIS A 244 8.33 -13.26 17.55
N LYS A 245 8.84 -12.42 16.65
CA LYS A 245 10.07 -11.66 16.89
C LYS A 245 9.94 -10.78 18.13
N LEU A 246 8.88 -9.99 18.23
CA LEU A 246 8.65 -9.13 19.38
C LEU A 246 8.50 -9.92 20.68
N CYS A 247 7.75 -11.03 20.67
CA CYS A 247 7.65 -11.92 21.83
C CYS A 247 8.99 -12.55 22.24
N HIS A 248 9.85 -12.89 21.28
CA HIS A 248 11.17 -13.47 21.57
C HIS A 248 12.16 -12.46 22.13
N GLU A 249 12.22 -11.26 21.55
CA GLU A 249 13.11 -10.19 22.03
C GLU A 249 12.70 -9.75 23.45
N LEU A 250 11.42 -9.44 23.68
CA LEU A 250 10.95 -9.07 25.02
C LEU A 250 11.10 -10.20 26.04
N GLY A 251 10.83 -11.44 25.62
CA GLY A 251 11.02 -12.61 26.48
C GLY A 251 12.49 -12.87 26.83
N GLY A 252 13.41 -12.63 25.90
CA GLY A 252 14.85 -12.77 26.12
C GLY A 252 15.41 -11.65 26.99
N ALA A 253 15.10 -10.40 26.67
CA ALA A 253 15.64 -9.22 27.34
C ALA A 253 15.15 -9.07 28.78
N PHE A 254 13.87 -9.38 29.03
CA PHE A 254 13.22 -9.10 30.32
C PHE A 254 12.72 -10.34 31.06
N GLY A 255 13.00 -11.55 30.54
CA GLY A 255 12.57 -12.80 31.16
C GLY A 255 11.05 -13.00 31.19
N LEU A 256 10.32 -12.40 30.25
CA LEU A 256 8.86 -12.51 30.23
C LEU A 256 8.41 -13.94 29.88
N PRO A 257 7.34 -14.47 30.52
CA PRO A 257 6.85 -15.81 30.24
C PRO A 257 6.32 -15.92 28.80
N HIS A 258 6.87 -16.86 28.03
CA HIS A 258 6.69 -16.88 26.56
C HIS A 258 5.21 -16.94 26.13
N ALA A 259 4.47 -17.96 26.57
CA ALA A 259 3.07 -18.15 26.19
C ALA A 259 2.15 -16.99 26.63
N ARG A 260 2.42 -16.42 27.81
CA ARG A 260 1.65 -15.28 28.34
C ARG A 260 1.93 -13.99 27.59
N THR A 261 3.15 -13.82 27.10
CA THR A 261 3.55 -12.66 26.30
C THR A 261 2.77 -12.58 24.98
N HIS A 262 2.48 -13.73 24.35
CA HIS A 262 1.64 -13.75 23.14
C HIS A 262 0.23 -13.21 23.39
N ALA A 263 -0.40 -13.54 24.51
CA ALA A 263 -1.75 -13.06 24.86
C ALA A 263 -1.81 -11.53 24.99
N VAL A 264 -0.77 -10.93 25.58
CA VAL A 264 -0.65 -9.47 25.69
C VAL A 264 -0.42 -8.85 24.33
N LEU A 265 0.57 -9.31 23.57
CA LEU A 265 1.01 -8.62 22.35
C LEU A 265 0.08 -8.83 21.15
N LEU A 266 -0.60 -9.98 21.04
CA LEU A 266 -1.31 -10.36 19.81
C LEU A 266 -2.38 -9.32 19.41
N PRO A 267 -3.24 -8.80 20.32
CA PRO A 267 -4.17 -7.73 19.97
C PRO A 267 -3.48 -6.44 19.50
N HIS A 268 -2.30 -6.10 20.04
CA HIS A 268 -1.55 -4.93 19.63
C HIS A 268 -0.90 -5.12 18.26
N VAL A 269 -0.35 -6.29 18.00
CA VAL A 269 0.25 -6.61 16.70
C VAL A 269 -0.83 -6.73 15.62
N VAL A 270 -1.99 -7.31 15.92
CA VAL A 270 -3.15 -7.31 14.99
C VAL A 270 -3.61 -5.88 14.69
N ARG A 271 -3.63 -4.99 15.68
CA ARG A 271 -3.94 -3.57 15.47
C ARG A 271 -2.88 -2.89 14.60
N TYR A 272 -1.60 -3.17 14.84
CA TYR A 272 -0.49 -2.68 14.03
C TYR A 272 -0.55 -3.20 12.59
N GLN A 273 -0.96 -4.46 12.40
CA GLN A 273 -1.10 -5.10 11.09
C GLN A 273 -2.41 -4.78 10.38
N ARG A 274 -3.34 -4.04 11.00
CA ARG A 274 -4.70 -3.81 10.47
C ARG A 274 -4.71 -3.28 9.05
N GLU A 275 -3.86 -2.30 8.77
CA GLU A 275 -3.75 -1.65 7.46
C GLU A 275 -2.75 -2.37 6.53
N ARG A 276 -1.89 -3.22 7.10
CA ARG A 276 -0.80 -3.90 6.40
C ARG A 276 -1.20 -5.25 5.82
N ALA A 277 -2.18 -5.91 6.43
CA ALA A 277 -2.63 -7.24 6.04
C ALA A 277 -4.17 -7.31 5.93
N PRO A 278 -4.80 -6.59 4.99
CA PRO A 278 -6.26 -6.53 4.88
C PRO A 278 -6.91 -7.90 4.65
N ALA A 279 -6.27 -8.78 3.87
CA ALA A 279 -6.74 -10.15 3.67
C ALA A 279 -6.74 -10.96 4.99
N ALA A 280 -5.69 -10.83 5.80
CA ALA A 280 -5.62 -11.44 7.11
C ALA A 280 -6.64 -10.83 8.08
N MET A 281 -6.86 -9.51 8.03
CA MET A 281 -7.92 -8.86 8.82
C MET A 281 -9.31 -9.34 8.43
N ALA A 282 -9.58 -9.52 7.14
CA ALA A 282 -10.84 -10.08 6.66
C ALA A 282 -11.03 -11.53 7.14
N ALA A 283 -9.97 -12.35 7.08
CA ALA A 283 -9.97 -13.70 7.64
C ALA A 283 -10.25 -13.70 9.15
N LEU A 284 -9.53 -12.87 9.92
CA LEU A 284 -9.75 -12.72 11.36
C LEU A 284 -11.16 -12.21 11.69
N ALA A 285 -11.67 -11.23 10.93
CA ALA A 285 -13.02 -10.70 11.08
C ALA A 285 -14.08 -11.78 10.85
N ARG A 286 -13.90 -12.64 9.83
CA ARG A 286 -14.78 -13.80 9.58
C ARG A 286 -14.74 -14.80 10.74
N VAL A 287 -13.55 -15.21 11.17
CA VAL A 287 -13.37 -16.20 12.24
C VAL A 287 -13.91 -15.69 13.57
N LEU A 288 -13.67 -14.42 13.89
CA LEU A 288 -14.12 -13.80 15.13
C LEU A 288 -15.58 -13.35 15.06
N GLY A 289 -16.17 -13.18 13.87
CA GLY A 289 -17.54 -12.68 13.68
C GLY A 289 -17.72 -11.22 14.10
N VAL A 290 -16.71 -10.37 13.87
CA VAL A 290 -16.69 -8.96 14.27
C VAL A 290 -16.06 -8.07 13.21
N VAL A 291 -16.28 -6.76 13.31
CA VAL A 291 -15.64 -5.76 12.42
C VAL A 291 -14.23 -5.38 12.88
N ASP A 292 -13.96 -5.39 14.19
CA ASP A 292 -12.64 -5.06 14.76
C ASP A 292 -12.00 -6.29 15.45
N PRO A 293 -11.18 -7.07 14.71
CA PRO A 293 -10.45 -8.22 15.27
C PRO A 293 -9.60 -7.90 16.49
N ALA A 294 -8.89 -6.76 16.49
CA ALA A 294 -8.00 -6.40 17.58
C ALA A 294 -8.77 -6.12 18.87
N ALA A 295 -9.90 -5.40 18.77
CA ALA A 295 -10.76 -5.14 19.92
C ALA A 295 -11.37 -6.43 20.49
N GLU A 296 -11.81 -7.34 19.63
CA GLU A 296 -12.37 -8.62 20.05
C GLU A 296 -11.33 -9.53 20.69
N LEU A 297 -10.10 -9.58 20.16
CA LEU A 297 -9.01 -10.31 20.80
C LEU A 297 -8.68 -9.72 22.18
N THR A 298 -8.65 -8.39 22.33
CA THR A 298 -8.51 -7.76 23.65
C THR A 298 -9.65 -8.16 24.60
N ARG A 299 -10.90 -8.18 24.12
CA ARG A 299 -12.06 -8.58 24.92
C ARG A 299 -11.96 -10.04 25.35
N LEU A 300 -11.57 -10.93 24.43
CA LEU A 300 -11.41 -12.36 24.67
C LEU A 300 -10.27 -12.65 25.65
N ALA A 301 -9.15 -11.92 25.57
CA ALA A 301 -8.04 -12.03 26.51
C ALA A 301 -8.52 -11.71 27.94
N ARG A 302 -9.24 -10.59 28.11
CA ARG A 302 -9.85 -10.22 29.41
C ARG A 302 -10.84 -11.27 29.91
N ALA A 303 -11.75 -11.73 29.04
CA ALA A 303 -12.80 -12.68 29.41
C ALA A 303 -12.26 -14.06 29.81
N THR A 304 -11.09 -14.46 29.29
CA THR A 304 -10.44 -15.73 29.62
C THR A 304 -9.51 -15.65 30.83
N GLY A 305 -9.26 -14.44 31.35
CA GLY A 305 -8.28 -14.20 32.42
C GLY A 305 -6.83 -14.26 31.94
N ALA A 306 -6.59 -14.09 30.64
CA ALA A 306 -5.25 -13.92 30.10
C ALA A 306 -4.69 -12.54 30.50
N PRO A 307 -3.37 -12.41 30.68
CA PRO A 307 -2.75 -11.12 30.99
C PRO A 307 -3.00 -10.13 29.84
N THR A 308 -3.24 -8.87 30.18
CA THR A 308 -3.60 -7.83 29.19
C THR A 308 -2.62 -6.68 29.09
N SER A 309 -1.58 -6.69 29.93
CA SER A 309 -0.51 -5.69 29.91
C SER A 309 0.84 -6.35 30.21
N LEU A 310 1.93 -5.72 29.73
CA LEU A 310 3.28 -6.19 30.04
C LEU A 310 3.65 -5.92 31.52
N GLU A 311 3.02 -4.93 32.14
CA GLU A 311 3.16 -4.62 33.58
C GLU A 311 2.70 -5.81 34.45
N GLU A 312 1.58 -6.47 34.09
CA GLU A 312 1.13 -7.71 34.74
C GLU A 312 2.12 -8.88 34.60
N LEU A 313 3.01 -8.82 33.61
CA LEU A 313 4.07 -9.82 33.39
C LEU A 313 5.40 -9.44 34.07
N GLY A 314 5.44 -8.32 34.78
CA GLY A 314 6.62 -7.85 35.51
C GLY A 314 7.54 -6.90 34.72
N LEU A 315 7.10 -6.40 33.56
CA LEU A 315 7.89 -5.41 32.80
C LEU A 315 7.73 -4.00 33.42
N PRO A 316 8.82 -3.34 33.86
CA PRO A 316 8.76 -1.97 34.37
C PRO A 316 8.36 -0.99 33.28
N ARG A 317 7.60 0.07 33.60
CA ARG A 317 7.16 1.07 32.61
C ARG A 317 8.31 1.73 31.83
N GLY A 318 9.45 1.97 32.48
CA GLY A 318 10.64 2.56 31.83
C GLY A 318 11.38 1.59 30.89
N ALA A 319 11.09 0.29 30.92
CA ALA A 319 11.74 -0.70 30.05
C ALA A 319 11.36 -0.54 28.57
N MET A 320 10.26 0.17 28.26
CA MET A 320 9.86 0.49 26.88
C MET A 320 10.82 1.48 26.19
N GLU A 321 11.62 2.22 26.95
CA GLU A 321 12.65 3.14 26.45
C GLU A 321 14.01 2.44 26.26
N ASP A 322 14.10 1.14 26.57
CA ASP A 322 15.33 0.37 26.40
C ASP A 322 15.64 0.23 24.89
N PRO A 323 16.88 0.53 24.44
CA PRO A 323 17.30 0.37 23.06
C PRO A 323 17.04 -1.02 22.49
N ILE A 324 16.97 -2.07 23.33
CA ILE A 324 16.62 -3.43 22.89
C ILE A 324 15.16 -3.54 22.43
N VAL A 325 14.25 -2.78 23.03
CA VAL A 325 12.84 -2.71 22.62
C VAL A 325 12.70 -1.91 21.34
N GLU A 326 13.46 -0.81 21.21
CA GLU A 326 13.52 -0.02 19.97
C GLU A 326 14.12 -0.86 18.81
N ALA A 327 15.17 -1.65 19.08
CA ALA A 327 15.81 -2.53 18.11
C ALA A 327 14.95 -3.75 17.74
N ALA A 328 14.13 -4.24 18.68
CA ALA A 328 13.15 -5.30 18.43
C ALA A 328 12.02 -4.83 17.50
N TRP A 329 11.78 -3.51 17.43
CA TRP A 329 10.87 -2.92 16.47
C TRP A 329 11.57 -2.81 15.11
N PRO A 330 11.01 -3.38 14.02
CA PRO A 330 11.61 -3.22 12.71
C PRO A 330 11.63 -1.73 12.32
N LYS A 331 12.82 -1.12 12.29
CA LYS A 331 13.06 0.27 11.82
C LYS A 331 12.70 0.46 10.34
N THR A 332 12.59 -0.65 9.63
CA THR A 332 12.04 -0.73 8.30
C THR A 332 11.16 -1.98 8.29
N PRO A 333 9.86 -1.87 7.99
CA PRO A 333 9.00 -3.05 7.87
C PRO A 333 9.71 -4.05 6.96
N SER A 334 9.78 -5.33 7.35
CA SER A 334 9.98 -6.35 6.32
C SER A 334 8.82 -6.15 5.35
N PRO A 335 9.10 -5.79 4.08
CA PRO A 335 8.03 -5.69 3.13
C PRO A 335 7.39 -7.08 3.10
N ILE A 336 6.09 -7.15 3.40
CA ILE A 336 5.25 -7.93 2.48
C ILE A 336 5.74 -7.46 1.12
N LYS A 337 6.17 -8.35 0.23
CA LYS A 337 6.43 -7.98 -1.16
C LYS A 337 5.13 -7.38 -1.70
N GLU A 338 4.91 -6.10 -1.41
CA GLU A 338 4.02 -5.23 -2.12
C GLU A 338 4.59 -5.30 -3.53
N THR A 339 3.78 -5.79 -4.45
CA THR A 339 4.02 -5.61 -5.86
C THR A 339 3.99 -4.11 -6.08
N SER A 340 5.12 -3.43 -5.85
CA SER A 340 5.27 -2.00 -6.12
C SER A 340 4.83 -1.78 -7.56
N LEU A 341 3.90 -0.86 -7.79
CA LEU A 341 3.41 -0.55 -9.11
C LEU A 341 4.54 0.18 -9.84
N ARG A 342 5.34 -0.57 -10.60
CA ARG A 342 6.53 -0.08 -11.29
C ARG A 342 6.50 -0.51 -12.74
N GLY A 343 6.74 0.45 -13.63
CA GLY A 343 6.98 0.18 -15.03
C GLY A 343 8.38 -0.38 -15.29
N PRO A 344 8.67 -0.77 -16.54
CA PRO A 344 10.03 -1.07 -16.96
C PRO A 344 10.94 0.17 -16.80
N GLU A 345 12.23 -0.05 -16.50
CA GLU A 345 13.19 1.05 -16.21
C GLU A 345 13.35 2.07 -17.36
N ASP A 346 13.12 1.65 -18.62
CA ASP A 346 13.21 2.49 -19.82
C ASP A 346 11.85 2.56 -20.53
N VAL A 347 10.94 3.39 -20.00
CA VAL A 347 9.64 3.66 -20.63
C VAL A 347 9.85 4.60 -21.82
N ARG A 348 10.17 4.05 -23.00
CA ARG A 348 10.24 4.83 -24.25
C ARG A 348 8.89 4.84 -24.96
N GLY A 349 8.19 5.96 -24.88
CA GLY A 349 6.97 6.16 -25.63
C GLY A 349 7.20 6.57 -27.09
N ARG A 350 6.12 6.67 -27.86
CA ARG A 350 6.11 7.15 -29.25
C ARG A 350 5.60 8.59 -29.31
N GLY A 351 6.40 9.49 -29.88
CA GLY A 351 6.06 10.91 -29.99
C GLY A 351 4.90 11.18 -30.94
N GLY A 352 4.04 12.16 -30.67
CA GLY A 352 3.05 12.68 -31.63
C GLY A 352 1.68 12.99 -31.05
N TYR A 353 1.52 14.10 -30.32
CA TYR A 353 0.22 14.50 -29.77
C TYR A 353 -0.84 14.75 -30.85
N GLY A 354 -2.07 14.28 -30.63
CA GLY A 354 -3.19 14.42 -31.57
C GLY A 354 -3.10 13.55 -32.83
N GLY A 355 -2.00 12.79 -33.01
CA GLY A 355 -1.83 11.83 -34.09
C GLY A 355 -2.48 10.47 -33.81
N ALA A 356 -2.54 9.63 -34.84
CA ALA A 356 -2.88 8.21 -34.69
C ALA A 356 -1.64 7.42 -34.28
N HIS A 357 -1.82 6.52 -33.31
CA HIS A 357 -0.78 5.67 -32.75
C HIS A 357 -1.19 4.21 -32.83
N GLU A 358 -0.19 3.33 -32.84
CA GLU A 358 -0.36 1.88 -32.74
C GLU A 358 0.76 1.30 -31.88
N SER A 359 0.44 0.28 -31.10
CA SER A 359 1.40 -0.43 -30.28
C SER A 359 0.92 -1.85 -29.97
N GLU A 360 1.83 -2.82 -30.02
CA GLU A 360 1.57 -4.20 -29.67
C GLU A 360 2.70 -4.77 -28.80
N ALA A 361 2.33 -5.50 -27.76
CA ALA A 361 3.25 -6.20 -26.87
C ALA A 361 3.65 -7.58 -27.41
N LEU A 362 2.80 -8.17 -28.27
CA LEU A 362 3.07 -9.41 -29.00
C LEU A 362 2.99 -9.13 -30.51
N PRO A 363 3.93 -9.64 -31.33
CA PRO A 363 3.91 -9.41 -32.77
C PRO A 363 2.60 -9.87 -33.43
N GLY A 364 1.95 -9.00 -34.19
CA GLY A 364 0.68 -9.29 -34.86
C GLY A 364 -0.53 -9.41 -33.93
N ALA A 365 -0.46 -8.79 -32.74
CA ALA A 365 -1.63 -8.71 -31.85
C ALA A 365 -2.70 -7.76 -32.41
N ILE A 366 -2.29 -6.75 -33.19
CA ILE A 366 -3.20 -5.90 -33.94
C ILE A 366 -3.56 -6.59 -35.27
N PRO A 367 -4.84 -6.80 -35.60
CA PRO A 367 -5.23 -7.37 -36.88
C PRO A 367 -4.93 -6.41 -38.04
N GLU A 368 -4.35 -6.95 -39.12
CA GLU A 368 -3.82 -6.15 -40.23
C GLU A 368 -4.89 -5.48 -41.12
N THR A 369 -6.02 -6.16 -41.37
CA THR A 369 -6.97 -5.74 -42.43
C THR A 369 -8.27 -5.12 -41.91
N GLN A 370 -8.57 -5.27 -40.61
CA GLN A 370 -9.86 -4.85 -40.03
C GLN A 370 -9.77 -4.71 -38.50
N ASN A 371 -10.67 -3.93 -37.89
CA ASN A 371 -10.65 -3.70 -36.44
C ASN A 371 -11.27 -4.83 -35.61
N ALA A 372 -12.31 -5.50 -36.14
CA ALA A 372 -13.07 -6.52 -35.41
C ALA A 372 -13.15 -7.82 -36.23
N PRO A 373 -12.07 -8.61 -36.32
CA PRO A 373 -12.10 -9.92 -36.95
C PRO A 373 -12.93 -10.92 -36.14
N ARG A 374 -13.57 -11.88 -36.83
CA ARG A 374 -14.28 -13.00 -36.16
C ARG A 374 -13.32 -13.83 -35.29
N LEU A 375 -12.08 -14.00 -35.75
CA LEU A 375 -10.99 -14.65 -35.02
C LEU A 375 -9.89 -13.62 -34.81
N SER A 376 -9.90 -12.97 -33.66
CA SER A 376 -8.83 -12.03 -33.30
C SER A 376 -7.52 -12.77 -33.06
N PRO A 377 -6.36 -12.19 -33.43
CA PRO A 377 -5.06 -12.73 -33.08
C PRO A 377 -4.99 -13.08 -31.59
N TYR A 378 -4.33 -14.21 -31.28
CA TYR A 378 -4.21 -14.74 -29.92
C TYR A 378 -5.53 -15.01 -29.17
N GLY A 379 -6.69 -14.97 -29.85
CA GLY A 379 -8.00 -15.08 -29.20
C GLY A 379 -8.40 -13.85 -28.39
N LEU A 380 -7.79 -12.68 -28.67
CA LEU A 380 -8.07 -11.43 -27.96
C LEU A 380 -9.48 -10.91 -28.24
N VAL A 381 -10.02 -10.13 -27.32
CA VAL A 381 -11.28 -9.42 -27.48
C VAL A 381 -11.00 -8.05 -28.09
N PRO A 382 -11.53 -7.73 -29.29
CA PRO A 382 -11.51 -6.38 -29.81
C PRO A 382 -12.53 -5.50 -29.07
N GLU A 383 -12.08 -4.38 -28.54
CA GLU A 383 -12.90 -3.43 -27.78
C GLU A 383 -12.64 -2.01 -28.28
N LEU A 384 -13.70 -1.21 -28.45
CA LEU A 384 -13.60 0.17 -28.91
C LEU A 384 -13.93 1.12 -27.76
N VAL A 385 -13.00 1.98 -27.40
CA VAL A 385 -13.25 3.12 -26.53
C VAL A 385 -13.43 4.35 -27.41
N ASN A 386 -14.64 4.91 -27.41
CA ASN A 386 -14.94 6.17 -28.07
C ASN A 386 -14.87 7.32 -27.07
N GLY A 387 -13.82 8.13 -27.19
CA GLY A 387 -13.66 9.32 -26.37
C GLY A 387 -14.63 10.44 -26.74
N MET A 388 -15.30 10.38 -27.89
CA MET A 388 -16.30 11.34 -28.37
C MET A 388 -17.44 10.61 -29.10
N PRO A 389 -18.64 11.22 -29.23
CA PRO A 389 -19.71 10.67 -30.06
C PRO A 389 -19.25 10.43 -31.51
N PHE A 390 -19.82 9.42 -32.17
CA PHE A 390 -19.34 8.92 -33.47
C PHE A 390 -19.22 9.99 -34.58
N THR A 391 -20.13 10.95 -34.62
CA THR A 391 -20.29 11.90 -35.75
C THR A 391 -19.75 13.30 -35.47
N VAL A 392 -18.91 13.48 -34.43
CA VAL A 392 -18.19 14.75 -34.24
C VAL A 392 -17.28 15.04 -35.44
N ARG A 393 -16.84 16.30 -35.59
CA ARG A 393 -15.90 16.69 -36.65
C ARG A 393 -14.67 15.79 -36.61
N ASN A 394 -14.09 15.42 -37.75
CA ASN A 394 -12.94 14.52 -37.80
C ASN A 394 -11.78 14.98 -36.91
N VAL A 395 -11.55 16.30 -36.82
CA VAL A 395 -10.51 16.92 -35.97
C VAL A 395 -10.80 16.79 -34.46
N GLU A 396 -12.05 16.54 -34.08
CA GLU A 396 -12.49 16.29 -32.71
C GLU A 396 -12.72 14.79 -32.45
N ASN A 397 -12.73 13.96 -33.49
CA ASN A 397 -12.97 12.53 -33.36
C ASN A 397 -11.80 11.86 -32.62
N SER A 398 -12.14 11.13 -31.57
CA SER A 398 -11.14 10.43 -30.79
C SER A 398 -11.63 9.06 -30.37
N ARG A 399 -10.86 8.04 -30.77
CA ARG A 399 -11.14 6.64 -30.46
C ARG A 399 -9.87 5.84 -30.26
N VAL A 400 -9.96 4.71 -29.57
CA VAL A 400 -8.91 3.68 -29.54
C VAL A 400 -9.53 2.29 -29.59
N TRP A 401 -8.97 1.43 -30.43
CA TRP A 401 -9.24 0.00 -30.41
C TRP A 401 -8.23 -0.69 -29.49
N LEU A 402 -8.74 -1.51 -28.59
CA LEU A 402 -7.99 -2.33 -27.65
C LEU A 402 -8.16 -3.80 -28.04
N TYR A 403 -7.07 -4.56 -28.06
CA TYR A 403 -7.08 -6.01 -28.23
C TYR A 403 -6.63 -6.63 -26.91
N ARG A 404 -7.60 -7.00 -26.09
CA ARG A 404 -7.41 -7.34 -24.67
C ARG A 404 -7.75 -8.80 -24.35
N VAL A 405 -7.26 -9.32 -23.23
CA VAL A 405 -7.50 -10.72 -22.85
C VAL A 405 -8.96 -10.97 -22.45
N ARG A 406 -9.55 -10.08 -21.64
CA ARG A 406 -10.95 -10.14 -21.22
C ARG A 406 -11.63 -8.80 -21.46
N ALA A 407 -12.90 -8.84 -21.84
CA ALA A 407 -13.66 -7.62 -22.12
C ALA A 407 -13.85 -6.76 -20.87
N SER A 408 -13.84 -5.44 -21.03
CA SER A 408 -14.04 -4.49 -19.92
C SER A 408 -15.39 -4.62 -19.23
N PHE A 409 -16.40 -5.25 -19.85
CA PHE A 409 -17.72 -5.46 -19.26
C PHE A 409 -17.75 -6.58 -18.22
N ASP A 410 -16.69 -7.38 -18.08
CA ASP A 410 -16.60 -8.48 -17.12
C ASP A 410 -16.23 -7.97 -15.71
N HIS A 411 -17.18 -7.28 -15.08
CA HIS A 411 -17.07 -6.79 -13.70
C HIS A 411 -18.40 -6.90 -12.94
N GLY A 412 -18.35 -6.83 -11.61
CA GLY A 412 -19.52 -6.78 -10.73
C GLY A 412 -20.28 -5.45 -10.81
N GLU A 413 -21.34 -5.31 -10.03
CA GLU A 413 -22.13 -4.07 -9.98
C GLU A 413 -21.29 -2.87 -9.49
N LEU A 414 -21.52 -1.71 -10.10
CA LEU A 414 -20.94 -0.44 -9.65
C LEU A 414 -21.71 0.08 -8.44
N VAL A 415 -21.04 0.15 -7.29
CA VAL A 415 -21.60 0.64 -6.03
C VAL A 415 -21.02 2.02 -5.72
N GLU A 416 -21.87 2.97 -5.36
CA GLU A 416 -21.44 4.32 -5.00
C GLU A 416 -20.51 4.31 -3.77
N LEU A 417 -19.38 5.01 -3.88
CA LEU A 417 -18.45 5.19 -2.78
C LEU A 417 -18.87 6.38 -1.90
N PRO A 418 -18.55 6.35 -0.59
CA PRO A 418 -18.90 7.45 0.32
C PRO A 418 -18.20 8.76 -0.11
N PRO A 419 -18.81 9.91 0.22
CA PRO A 419 -18.22 11.21 -0.09
C PRO A 419 -16.94 11.44 0.72
N GLY A 420 -16.03 12.25 0.18
CA GLY A 420 -14.79 12.65 0.83
C GLY A 420 -14.31 14.04 0.37
N PRO A 421 -13.06 14.40 0.70
CA PRO A 421 -12.42 15.61 0.16
C PRO A 421 -12.37 15.61 -1.37
N PHE A 422 -12.15 14.43 -1.98
CA PHE A 422 -12.32 14.26 -3.41
C PHE A 422 -13.81 14.34 -3.78
N LEU A 423 -14.13 15.24 -4.70
CA LEU A 423 -15.49 15.57 -5.14
C LEU A 423 -16.38 16.18 -4.05
N SER A 424 -15.77 16.85 -3.05
CA SER A 424 -16.51 17.72 -2.14
C SER A 424 -17.37 18.71 -2.93
N PRO A 425 -18.64 18.96 -2.53
CA PRO A 425 -19.54 19.82 -3.30
C PRO A 425 -18.97 21.23 -3.54
N LEU A 426 -19.18 21.75 -4.76
CA LEU A 426 -18.93 23.16 -5.07
C LEU A 426 -19.92 24.02 -4.28
N ASP A 427 -19.42 25.02 -3.57
CA ASP A 427 -20.20 25.96 -2.77
C ASP A 427 -20.51 27.22 -3.61
N ARG A 428 -19.68 28.25 -3.48
CA ARG A 428 -19.87 29.56 -4.10
C ARG A 428 -18.61 30.05 -4.79
N VAL A 429 -18.80 31.05 -5.65
CA VAL A 429 -17.69 31.78 -6.28
C VAL A 429 -16.87 32.45 -5.17
N GLU A 430 -15.55 32.31 -5.23
CA GLU A 430 -14.63 32.97 -4.30
C GLU A 430 -14.23 34.34 -4.86
N PRO A 431 -14.57 35.46 -4.22
CA PRO A 431 -14.18 36.79 -4.70
C PRO A 431 -12.76 37.19 -4.28
N ASN A 432 -12.18 36.57 -3.25
CA ASN A 432 -10.89 36.99 -2.69
C ASN A 432 -9.72 36.18 -3.26
N ARG A 433 -8.57 36.84 -3.40
CA ARG A 433 -7.29 36.15 -3.59
C ARG A 433 -7.10 35.16 -2.44
N THR A 434 -6.83 33.91 -2.78
CA THR A 434 -6.73 32.84 -1.77
C THR A 434 -5.50 31.99 -2.07
N ARG A 435 -4.76 31.62 -1.03
CA ARG A 435 -3.60 30.74 -1.12
C ARG A 435 -3.79 29.53 -0.21
N TRP A 436 -3.36 28.36 -0.68
CA TRP A 436 -3.28 27.13 0.08
C TRP A 436 -1.83 26.68 0.18
N ARG A 437 -1.42 26.37 1.41
CA ARG A 437 -0.15 25.70 1.70
C ARG A 437 -0.13 24.30 1.07
N PRO A 438 1.06 23.73 0.80
CA PRO A 438 1.15 22.39 0.25
C PRO A 438 0.44 21.38 1.17
N PRO A 439 -0.42 20.49 0.64
CA PRO A 439 -1.00 19.45 1.47
C PRO A 439 0.13 18.56 2.04
N PRO A 440 0.07 18.20 3.34
CA PRO A 440 1.04 17.30 3.92
C PRO A 440 0.88 15.91 3.30
N ILE A 441 2.00 15.27 2.99
CA ILE A 441 1.99 13.85 2.62
C ILE A 441 1.60 13.04 3.86
N PRO A 442 0.62 12.12 3.76
CA PRO A 442 0.22 11.29 4.89
C PRO A 442 1.40 10.53 5.48
N SER A 443 1.50 10.49 6.81
CA SER A 443 2.53 9.72 7.50
C SER A 443 2.06 8.30 7.82
N ALA A 444 3.01 7.36 7.91
CA ALA A 444 2.72 6.01 8.37
C ALA A 444 2.11 6.03 9.79
N PRO A 445 1.23 5.07 10.15
CA PRO A 445 0.94 3.81 9.45
C PRO A 445 -0.08 3.92 8.30
N ALA A 446 -0.82 5.02 8.20
CA ALA A 446 -1.89 5.18 7.22
C ALA A 446 -1.33 5.02 5.79
N ARG A 447 -1.95 4.14 4.99
CA ARG A 447 -1.65 3.98 3.56
C ARG A 447 -2.71 4.70 2.75
N VAL A 448 -2.31 5.73 2.02
CA VAL A 448 -3.19 6.58 1.21
C VAL A 448 -2.69 6.51 -0.23
N ASP A 449 -3.48 5.89 -1.10
CA ASP A 449 -3.16 5.83 -2.53
C ASP A 449 -3.52 7.15 -3.25
N PHE A 450 -3.22 7.24 -4.55
CA PHE A 450 -3.51 8.43 -5.34
C PHE A 450 -4.99 8.86 -5.30
N VAL A 451 -5.93 7.91 -5.38
CA VAL A 451 -7.37 8.23 -5.41
C VAL A 451 -7.85 8.66 -4.03
N ASP A 452 -7.40 7.97 -2.99
CA ASP A 452 -7.80 8.24 -1.60
C ASP A 452 -7.15 9.53 -1.07
N GLY A 453 -6.00 9.92 -1.64
CA GLY A 453 -5.28 11.16 -1.33
C GLY A 453 -5.76 12.39 -2.10
N LEU A 454 -6.76 12.27 -2.98
CA LEU A 454 -7.30 13.40 -3.73
C LEU A 454 -8.18 14.30 -2.86
N ALA A 455 -8.09 15.60 -3.10
CA ALA A 455 -9.00 16.61 -2.58
C ALA A 455 -9.35 17.59 -3.70
N THR A 456 -10.63 17.92 -3.85
CA THR A 456 -11.06 18.87 -4.89
C THR A 456 -10.98 20.29 -4.36
N LEU A 457 -10.16 21.12 -4.98
CA LEU A 457 -10.00 22.52 -4.61
C LEU A 457 -11.23 23.33 -5.02
N GLY A 458 -11.66 23.14 -6.26
CA GLY A 458 -12.76 23.91 -6.83
C GLY A 458 -12.80 23.79 -8.34
N GLY A 459 -13.66 24.60 -8.96
CA GLY A 459 -13.81 24.67 -10.41
C GLY A 459 -15.15 25.26 -10.82
N ALA A 460 -15.60 24.94 -12.03
CA ALA A 460 -16.83 25.48 -12.61
C ALA A 460 -17.53 24.46 -13.51
N GLY A 461 -18.82 24.68 -13.75
CA GLY A 461 -19.64 23.83 -14.63
C GLY A 461 -20.24 22.60 -13.94
N ASP A 462 -20.68 21.64 -14.75
CA ASP A 462 -21.38 20.42 -14.33
C ASP A 462 -20.97 19.28 -15.28
N PRO A 463 -20.38 18.18 -14.77
CA PRO A 463 -19.95 17.05 -15.60
C PRO A 463 -21.10 16.41 -16.37
N THR A 464 -22.34 16.43 -15.86
CA THR A 464 -23.51 15.88 -16.55
C THR A 464 -23.94 16.70 -17.77
N SER A 465 -23.58 18.00 -17.79
CA SER A 465 -23.74 18.86 -18.96
C SER A 465 -22.58 18.76 -19.96
N GLY A 466 -21.49 18.08 -19.59
CA GLY A 466 -20.29 17.94 -20.41
C GLY A 466 -19.52 19.26 -20.60
N SER A 467 -19.62 20.20 -19.66
CA SER A 467 -18.90 21.48 -19.72
C SER A 467 -18.49 21.93 -18.33
N GLY A 468 -17.21 22.32 -18.20
CA GLY A 468 -16.61 22.73 -16.95
C GLY A 468 -15.27 22.07 -16.69
N TYR A 469 -14.72 22.36 -15.51
CA TYR A 469 -13.47 21.81 -15.04
C TYR A 469 -13.44 21.74 -13.53
N LEU A 470 -12.57 20.88 -13.00
CA LEU A 470 -12.20 20.83 -11.60
C LEU A 470 -10.68 20.81 -11.46
N VAL A 471 -10.19 21.47 -10.43
CA VAL A 471 -8.78 21.38 -10.00
C VAL A 471 -8.74 20.60 -8.69
N HIS A 472 -7.89 19.59 -8.67
CA HIS A 472 -7.68 18.72 -7.52
C HIS A 472 -6.23 18.78 -7.06
N LEU A 473 -6.04 18.58 -5.77
CA LEU A 473 -4.76 18.34 -5.11
C LEU A 473 -4.68 16.85 -4.77
N TYR A 474 -3.50 16.24 -4.85
CA TYR A 474 -3.28 14.92 -4.25
C TYR A 474 -2.06 14.93 -3.35
N ALA A 475 -2.12 14.15 -2.26
CA ALA A 475 -0.99 13.82 -1.41
C ALA A 475 -1.13 12.37 -0.93
N ALA A 476 -0.16 11.52 -1.24
CA ALA A 476 -0.26 10.08 -1.11
C ALA A 476 1.08 9.44 -0.73
N ASN A 477 1.03 8.28 -0.08
CA ASN A 477 2.20 7.55 0.43
C ASN A 477 2.13 6.04 0.14
N ALA A 478 1.26 5.63 -0.78
CA ALA A 478 1.06 4.24 -1.17
C ALA A 478 0.71 4.12 -2.66
N ASP A 479 1.14 3.02 -3.28
CA ASP A 479 0.73 2.68 -4.65
C ASP A 479 -0.74 2.23 -4.70
N MET A 480 -1.40 2.46 -5.83
CA MET A 480 -2.69 1.86 -6.15
C MET A 480 -2.52 0.36 -6.45
N THR A 481 -2.63 -0.49 -5.43
CA THR A 481 -2.50 -1.96 -5.56
C THR A 481 -3.84 -2.61 -5.89
N ASP A 482 -3.88 -3.43 -6.94
CA ASP A 482 -5.08 -4.18 -7.38
C ASP A 482 -6.33 -3.30 -7.55
N ARG A 483 -6.12 -2.04 -7.96
CA ARG A 483 -7.16 -1.05 -8.18
C ARG A 483 -6.79 -0.18 -9.38
N ALA A 484 -7.79 0.22 -10.16
CA ALA A 484 -7.65 1.25 -11.18
C ALA A 484 -8.70 2.34 -10.98
N PHE A 485 -8.39 3.53 -11.46
CA PHE A 485 -9.29 4.67 -11.56
C PHE A 485 -9.56 5.02 -13.02
N SER A 486 -10.77 5.49 -13.32
CA SER A 486 -11.11 6.11 -14.59
C SER A 486 -12.13 7.23 -14.36
N SER A 487 -12.06 8.31 -15.14
CA SER A 487 -13.14 9.32 -15.17
C SER A 487 -13.93 9.18 -16.46
N ALA A 488 -15.24 8.97 -16.35
CA ALA A 488 -16.16 9.07 -17.47
C ALA A 488 -16.53 10.53 -17.81
N ASP A 489 -16.28 11.45 -16.89
CA ASP A 489 -16.73 12.84 -16.98
C ASP A 489 -15.81 13.70 -17.85
N GLY A 490 -14.50 13.45 -17.80
CA GLY A 490 -13.53 14.38 -18.39
C GLY A 490 -12.13 13.82 -18.61
N ASP A 491 -11.38 14.51 -19.47
CA ASP A 491 -9.95 14.30 -19.63
C ASP A 491 -9.22 14.78 -18.38
N LEU A 492 -8.16 14.07 -18.00
CA LEU A 492 -7.34 14.36 -16.83
C LEU A 492 -5.95 14.84 -17.26
N LEU A 493 -5.42 15.85 -16.59
CA LEU A 493 -4.02 16.26 -16.66
C LEU A 493 -3.40 16.14 -15.27
N LEU A 494 -2.37 15.32 -15.14
CA LEU A 494 -1.63 15.07 -13.90
C LEU A 494 -0.32 15.86 -13.92
N ALA A 495 -0.06 16.64 -12.87
CA ALA A 495 1.14 17.46 -12.72
C ALA A 495 1.82 17.18 -11.36
N PRO A 496 2.83 16.29 -11.31
CA PRO A 496 3.56 16.00 -10.08
C PRO A 496 4.46 17.15 -9.64
N GLN A 497 4.47 17.37 -8.32
CA GLN A 497 5.34 18.33 -7.63
C GLN A 497 6.41 17.62 -6.81
N THR A 498 6.02 16.58 -6.07
CA THR A 498 6.91 15.68 -5.32
C THR A 498 6.59 14.25 -5.73
N GLY A 499 7.62 13.42 -5.87
CA GLY A 499 7.48 12.02 -6.27
C GLY A 499 7.25 11.86 -7.77
N THR A 500 7.93 10.89 -8.36
CA THR A 500 7.71 10.45 -9.73
C THR A 500 6.50 9.53 -9.79
N LEU A 501 5.54 9.84 -10.67
CA LEU A 501 4.40 8.97 -10.91
C LEU A 501 4.78 7.83 -11.87
N GLU A 502 4.55 6.61 -11.42
CA GLU A 502 4.58 5.39 -12.22
C GLU A 502 3.15 5.08 -12.65
N CYS A 503 2.73 5.66 -13.79
CA CYS A 503 1.35 5.61 -14.26
C CYS A 503 1.14 4.39 -15.16
N ARG A 504 0.44 3.39 -14.62
CA ARG A 504 -0.02 2.21 -15.36
C ARG A 504 -1.36 2.52 -16.00
N THR A 505 -1.44 2.56 -17.32
CA THR A 505 -2.70 2.70 -18.07
C THR A 505 -3.06 1.39 -18.77
N GLU A 506 -4.28 1.28 -19.28
CA GLU A 506 -4.66 0.21 -20.21
C GLU A 506 -3.73 0.13 -21.43
N LEU A 507 -3.22 1.27 -21.91
CA LEU A 507 -2.39 1.33 -23.11
C LEU A 507 -0.88 1.11 -22.83
N GLY A 508 -0.50 0.99 -21.56
CA GLY A 508 0.89 0.79 -21.14
C GLY A 508 1.34 1.76 -20.05
N TRP A 509 2.64 1.84 -19.85
CA TRP A 509 3.25 2.63 -18.77
C TRP A 509 3.63 4.05 -19.23
N LEU A 510 3.43 5.03 -18.35
CA LEU A 510 3.98 6.38 -18.44
C LEU A 510 4.73 6.69 -17.14
N ARG A 511 5.95 7.21 -17.26
CA ARG A 511 6.74 7.70 -16.13
C ARG A 511 6.74 9.22 -16.12
N VAL A 512 6.32 9.83 -15.01
CA VAL A 512 6.03 11.28 -14.94
C VAL A 512 6.74 11.88 -13.71
N PRO A 513 7.98 12.38 -13.87
CA PRO A 513 8.68 13.05 -12.78
C PRO A 513 8.20 14.50 -12.58
N PRO A 514 8.50 15.14 -11.44
CA PRO A 514 8.22 16.57 -11.26
C PRO A 514 8.90 17.44 -12.32
N GLY A 515 8.12 18.32 -12.97
CA GLY A 515 8.52 19.05 -14.17
C GLY A 515 8.04 18.41 -15.48
N SER A 516 7.31 17.31 -15.40
CA SER A 516 6.56 16.70 -16.51
C SER A 516 5.06 16.67 -16.20
N ILE A 517 4.24 16.39 -17.21
CA ILE A 517 2.80 16.15 -17.07
C ILE A 517 2.41 14.82 -17.71
N ALA A 518 1.27 14.28 -17.30
CA ALA A 518 0.57 13.26 -18.07
C ALA A 518 -0.86 13.70 -18.41
N VAL A 519 -1.32 13.36 -19.61
CA VAL A 519 -2.70 13.53 -20.04
C VAL A 519 -3.34 12.15 -20.15
N ILE A 520 -4.40 11.91 -19.38
CA ILE A 520 -5.17 10.66 -19.41
C ILE A 520 -6.56 10.96 -19.96
N PRO A 521 -6.90 10.44 -21.16
CA PRO A 521 -8.20 10.67 -21.74
C PRO A 521 -9.33 10.03 -20.93
N ARG A 522 -10.53 10.63 -20.98
CA ARG A 522 -11.70 10.09 -20.27
C ARG A 522 -11.98 8.63 -20.62
N GLY A 523 -12.37 7.84 -19.63
CA GLY A 523 -12.73 6.42 -19.78
C GLY A 523 -11.54 5.46 -19.85
N ILE A 524 -10.31 5.94 -20.03
CA ILE A 524 -9.11 5.10 -19.92
C ILE A 524 -8.83 4.81 -18.44
N ARG A 525 -8.69 3.52 -18.11
CA ARG A 525 -8.37 3.06 -16.76
C ARG A 525 -6.87 3.21 -16.50
N PHE A 526 -6.53 3.69 -15.31
CA PHE A 526 -5.13 3.81 -14.88
C PHE A 526 -4.95 3.58 -13.38
N ALA A 527 -3.72 3.26 -12.99
CA ALA A 527 -3.27 3.18 -11.61
C ALA A 527 -1.97 3.96 -11.45
N ILE A 528 -1.76 4.54 -10.27
CA ILE A 528 -0.59 5.37 -9.96
C ILE A 528 0.22 4.68 -8.87
N GLY A 529 1.51 4.52 -9.15
CA GLY A 529 2.54 4.22 -8.18
C GLY A 529 3.46 5.42 -7.97
N PHE A 530 4.20 5.42 -6.87
CA PHE A 530 5.13 6.49 -6.54
C PHE A 530 6.55 5.92 -6.45
N ALA A 531 7.45 6.30 -7.36
CA ALA A 531 8.77 5.69 -7.45
C ALA A 531 9.54 5.81 -6.11
N GLU A 532 9.44 6.96 -5.47
CA GLU A 532 10.04 7.29 -4.17
C GLU A 532 9.16 6.90 -2.97
N GLY A 533 8.02 6.22 -3.20
CA GLY A 533 7.09 5.74 -2.16
C GLY A 533 6.02 6.74 -1.74
N GLU A 534 6.17 8.01 -2.11
CA GLU A 534 5.20 9.07 -1.83
C GLU A 534 5.11 10.06 -2.99
N GLY A 535 4.02 10.82 -3.03
CA GLY A 535 3.87 11.87 -4.01
C GLY A 535 2.83 12.92 -3.67
N ARG A 536 3.00 14.08 -4.29
CA ARG A 536 2.10 15.23 -4.17
C ARG A 536 2.08 16.00 -5.49
N GLY A 537 0.93 16.58 -5.82
CA GLY A 537 0.79 17.42 -7.01
C GLY A 537 -0.65 17.79 -7.29
N TRP A 538 -0.93 18.06 -8.57
CA TRP A 538 -2.22 18.50 -9.04
C TRP A 538 -2.82 17.54 -10.07
N MET A 539 -4.14 17.54 -10.14
CA MET A 539 -4.90 16.97 -11.24
C MET A 539 -5.91 18.01 -11.73
N LEU A 540 -5.87 18.34 -13.02
CA LEU A 540 -6.93 19.07 -13.70
C LEU A 540 -7.86 18.06 -14.35
N GLU A 541 -9.17 18.23 -14.20
CA GLU A 541 -10.19 17.48 -14.91
C GLU A 541 -11.01 18.44 -15.78
N VAL A 542 -11.19 18.13 -17.07
CA VAL A 542 -11.98 18.94 -18.00
C VAL A 542 -13.15 18.14 -18.58
N PHE A 543 -14.37 18.63 -18.40
CA PHE A 543 -15.58 17.91 -18.76
C PHE A 543 -15.94 18.04 -20.25
N GLY A 544 -16.27 16.91 -20.87
CA GLY A 544 -16.85 16.84 -22.23
C GLY A 544 -16.05 17.44 -23.38
N ARG A 545 -14.84 17.97 -23.12
CA ARG A 545 -13.89 18.50 -24.10
C ARG A 545 -12.53 17.82 -23.95
N ARG A 546 -11.74 17.90 -25.01
CA ARG A 546 -10.37 17.35 -25.05
C ARG A 546 -9.36 18.46 -24.80
N LEU A 547 -8.29 18.14 -24.09
CA LEU A 547 -7.09 18.96 -24.10
C LEU A 547 -6.43 18.83 -25.49
N ARG A 548 -6.05 19.96 -26.07
CA ARG A 548 -5.39 20.06 -27.38
C ARG A 548 -4.27 21.09 -27.36
N LEU A 549 -3.36 21.05 -28.33
CA LEU A 549 -2.39 22.14 -28.52
C LEU A 549 -3.12 23.44 -28.85
N PRO A 550 -2.62 24.61 -28.39
CA PRO A 550 -3.22 25.89 -28.71
C PRO A 550 -3.03 26.25 -30.19
N GLU A 551 -3.94 27.09 -30.70
CA GLU A 551 -3.71 27.77 -31.97
C GLU A 551 -2.48 28.70 -31.83
N ARG A 552 -1.53 28.58 -32.75
CA ARG A 552 -0.25 29.31 -32.65
C ARG A 552 -0.30 30.75 -33.18
N GLY A 553 -1.33 31.10 -33.96
CA GLY A 553 -1.47 32.44 -34.54
C GLY A 553 -0.19 32.89 -35.27
N LEU A 554 0.31 34.08 -34.92
CA LEU A 554 1.50 34.69 -35.53
C LEU A 554 2.81 33.96 -35.23
N ILE A 555 2.84 33.05 -34.26
CA ILE A 555 4.02 32.19 -34.01
C ILE A 555 4.25 31.26 -35.22
N GLY A 556 3.19 30.91 -35.96
CA GLY A 556 3.26 30.09 -37.16
C GLY A 556 3.21 28.59 -36.86
N SER A 557 4.04 27.80 -37.55
CA SER A 557 3.92 26.34 -37.54
C SER A 557 4.73 25.63 -36.46
N ASN A 558 5.60 26.33 -35.71
CA ASN A 558 6.52 25.75 -34.72
C ASN A 558 6.65 26.66 -33.50
N GLY A 559 7.01 26.09 -32.34
CA GLY A 559 7.10 26.82 -31.08
C GLY A 559 6.06 26.36 -30.07
N LEU A 560 6.19 26.85 -28.83
CA LEU A 560 5.43 26.39 -27.66
C LEU A 560 5.72 24.90 -27.39
N ALA A 561 4.70 24.12 -27.04
CA ALA A 561 4.79 22.68 -26.96
C ALA A 561 4.73 22.06 -28.37
N ASP A 562 5.77 21.31 -28.74
CA ASP A 562 5.79 20.56 -30.00
C ASP A 562 5.13 19.19 -29.82
N ALA A 563 4.23 18.83 -30.73
CA ALA A 563 3.51 17.56 -30.72
C ALA A 563 4.46 16.34 -30.66
N ARG A 564 5.65 16.44 -31.24
CA ARG A 564 6.64 15.35 -31.28
C ARG A 564 7.21 14.99 -29.91
N HIS A 565 7.04 15.85 -28.90
CA HIS A 565 7.57 15.67 -27.54
C HIS A 565 6.53 15.11 -26.56
N PHE A 566 5.30 14.83 -27.04
CA PHE A 566 4.31 14.10 -26.26
C PHE A 566 4.41 12.62 -26.59
N TYR A 567 4.73 11.81 -25.59
CA TYR A 567 5.03 10.40 -25.76
C TYR A 567 3.85 9.53 -25.32
N ALA A 568 3.25 8.79 -26.27
CA ALA A 568 2.26 7.76 -25.99
C ALA A 568 2.95 6.50 -25.44
N PRO A 569 2.32 5.71 -24.55
CA PRO A 569 2.95 4.52 -23.98
C PRO A 569 3.18 3.45 -25.05
N VAL A 570 4.00 2.45 -24.72
CA VAL A 570 4.08 1.19 -25.49
C VAL A 570 3.16 0.17 -24.83
N ALA A 571 2.41 -0.59 -25.65
CA ALA A 571 1.51 -1.64 -25.20
C ALA A 571 2.24 -2.58 -24.23
N SER A 572 1.59 -2.83 -23.11
CA SER A 572 2.12 -3.67 -22.05
C SER A 572 0.92 -4.24 -21.31
N TYR A 573 0.92 -5.54 -21.04
CA TYR A 573 -0.23 -6.24 -20.47
C TYR A 573 0.18 -7.12 -19.29
N GLU A 574 -0.77 -7.41 -18.41
CA GLU A 574 -0.71 -8.52 -17.47
C GLU A 574 -1.98 -9.37 -17.59
N ASP A 575 -1.82 -10.68 -17.72
CA ASP A 575 -2.92 -11.65 -17.60
C ASP A 575 -2.88 -12.25 -16.19
N ARG A 576 -3.29 -11.43 -15.22
CA ARG A 576 -3.23 -11.76 -13.79
C ARG A 576 -4.63 -11.96 -13.24
N ALA A 577 -4.88 -13.13 -12.65
CA ALA A 577 -6.07 -13.41 -11.86
C ALA A 577 -5.90 -12.85 -10.44
N CYS A 578 -6.71 -11.88 -10.06
CA CYS A 578 -6.69 -11.22 -8.76
C CYS A 578 -8.06 -10.61 -8.45
N ASP A 579 -8.31 -10.29 -7.18
CA ASP A 579 -9.46 -9.45 -6.83
C ASP A 579 -9.07 -8.01 -7.15
N PHE A 580 -9.62 -7.46 -8.22
CA PHE A 580 -9.26 -6.14 -8.74
C PHE A 580 -10.43 -5.18 -8.64
N GLN A 581 -10.20 -3.97 -8.12
CA GLN A 581 -11.22 -2.94 -7.96
C GLN A 581 -11.15 -1.91 -9.09
N ILE A 582 -12.28 -1.64 -9.75
CA ILE A 582 -12.40 -0.55 -10.72
C ILE A 582 -13.16 0.58 -10.07
N VAL A 583 -12.50 1.72 -9.86
CA VAL A 583 -13.13 2.95 -9.40
C VAL A 583 -13.40 3.85 -10.61
N THR A 584 -14.65 4.24 -10.78
CA THR A 584 -15.11 5.06 -11.89
C THR A 584 -15.75 6.32 -11.35
N LYS A 585 -15.27 7.48 -11.80
CA LYS A 585 -15.97 8.74 -11.61
C LYS A 585 -17.00 8.92 -12.73
N LEU A 586 -18.26 9.10 -12.37
CA LEU A 586 -19.37 9.27 -13.30
C LEU A 586 -20.39 10.26 -12.72
N GLY A 587 -20.76 11.28 -13.49
CA GLY A 587 -21.74 12.29 -13.09
C GLY A 587 -21.33 13.04 -11.82
N GLY A 588 -20.02 13.25 -11.60
CA GLY A 588 -19.49 13.90 -10.40
C GLY A 588 -19.53 13.05 -9.13
N ARG A 589 -19.78 11.73 -9.24
CA ARG A 589 -19.78 10.77 -8.13
C ARG A 589 -18.77 9.65 -8.38
N LEU A 590 -18.35 8.97 -7.32
CA LEU A 590 -17.46 7.81 -7.39
C LEU A 590 -18.25 6.52 -7.23
N TYR A 591 -17.93 5.54 -8.08
CA TYR A 591 -18.47 4.20 -8.00
C TYR A 591 -17.32 3.20 -8.03
N ALA A 592 -17.50 2.05 -7.37
CA ALA A 592 -16.55 0.95 -7.40
C ALA A 592 -17.23 -0.36 -7.81
N ALA A 593 -16.57 -1.12 -8.67
CA ALA A 593 -16.90 -2.51 -9.00
C ALA A 593 -15.69 -3.40 -8.72
N THR A 594 -15.92 -4.71 -8.57
CA THR A 594 -14.85 -5.70 -8.45
C THR A 594 -14.88 -6.68 -9.61
N GLN A 595 -13.71 -7.14 -10.05
CA GLN A 595 -13.52 -8.17 -11.07
C GLN A 595 -12.44 -9.16 -10.63
N LYS A 596 -12.35 -10.31 -11.31
CA LYS A 596 -11.43 -11.42 -10.94
C LYS A 596 -10.12 -11.45 -11.72
N HIS A 597 -9.77 -10.34 -12.36
CA HIS A 597 -8.57 -10.18 -13.18
C HIS A 597 -8.12 -8.71 -13.20
N SER A 598 -6.86 -8.45 -13.53
CA SER A 598 -6.38 -7.08 -13.74
C SER A 598 -7.07 -6.40 -14.91
N ALA A 599 -7.33 -5.09 -14.79
CA ALA A 599 -7.81 -4.27 -15.91
C ALA A 599 -6.72 -3.95 -16.96
N PHE A 600 -5.46 -4.23 -16.66
CA PHE A 600 -4.33 -3.87 -17.51
C PHE A 600 -3.89 -5.01 -18.43
N ASP A 601 -4.85 -5.59 -19.16
CA ASP A 601 -4.71 -6.80 -19.96
C ASP A 601 -4.81 -6.55 -21.49
N VAL A 602 -4.49 -5.33 -21.93
CA VAL A 602 -4.47 -4.94 -23.36
C VAL A 602 -3.14 -5.31 -24.00
N VAL A 603 -3.16 -6.28 -24.91
CA VAL A 603 -1.96 -6.81 -25.58
C VAL A 603 -1.55 -5.96 -26.77
N GLY A 604 -2.49 -5.34 -27.46
CA GLY A 604 -2.23 -4.38 -28.53
C GLY A 604 -3.35 -3.36 -28.66
N TRP A 605 -3.05 -2.21 -29.24
CA TRP A 605 -4.03 -1.14 -29.44
C TRP A 605 -3.66 -0.22 -30.60
N HIS A 606 -4.66 0.44 -31.20
CA HIS A 606 -4.45 1.53 -32.17
C HIS A 606 -5.53 2.60 -32.10
N GLY A 607 -5.17 3.87 -32.34
CA GLY A 607 -6.12 4.98 -32.37
C GLY A 607 -5.52 6.33 -31.99
N THR A 608 -6.40 7.31 -31.73
CA THR A 608 -6.06 8.69 -31.36
C THR A 608 -6.43 9.03 -29.91
N HIS A 609 -7.21 8.18 -29.24
CA HIS A 609 -7.62 8.35 -27.85
C HIS A 609 -6.62 7.69 -26.89
N VAL A 610 -5.44 8.29 -26.76
CA VAL A 610 -4.30 7.68 -26.05
C VAL A 610 -3.78 8.60 -24.95
N PRO A 611 -3.23 8.06 -23.86
CA PRO A 611 -2.58 8.85 -22.84
C PRO A 611 -1.18 9.27 -23.30
N PHE A 612 -0.69 10.39 -22.78
CA PHE A 612 0.60 10.96 -23.14
C PHE A 612 1.34 11.46 -21.92
N SER A 613 2.68 11.37 -21.91
CA SER A 613 3.53 12.19 -21.05
C SER A 613 4.21 13.31 -21.84
N TYR A 614 4.55 14.42 -21.17
CA TYR A 614 5.28 15.55 -21.74
C TYR A 614 6.21 16.17 -20.71
N ASP A 615 7.48 16.37 -21.07
CA ASP A 615 8.47 17.06 -20.25
C ASP A 615 8.41 18.57 -20.49
N LEU A 616 8.11 19.35 -19.45
CA LEU A 616 7.94 20.80 -19.57
C LEU A 616 9.24 21.52 -19.93
N SER A 617 10.41 20.91 -19.70
CA SER A 617 11.70 21.48 -20.11
C SER A 617 11.88 21.54 -21.64
N LEU A 618 11.08 20.75 -22.38
CA LEU A 618 11.07 20.74 -23.84
C LEU A 618 10.16 21.82 -24.44
N PHE A 619 9.46 22.59 -23.61
CA PHE A 619 8.66 23.72 -24.08
C PHE A 619 9.57 24.76 -24.71
N SER A 620 9.19 25.29 -25.88
CA SER A 620 9.90 26.37 -26.56
C SER A 620 9.25 27.70 -26.19
N PRO A 621 9.71 28.40 -25.13
CA PRO A 621 9.11 29.65 -24.71
C PRO A 621 9.23 30.72 -25.78
N MET A 622 8.15 31.48 -25.97
CA MET A 622 8.11 32.70 -26.75
C MET A 622 8.00 33.89 -25.78
N GLY A 623 8.50 35.04 -26.20
CA GLY A 623 8.65 36.20 -25.31
C GLY A 623 8.90 37.48 -26.08
N SER A 624 8.89 38.61 -25.39
CA SER A 624 9.35 39.86 -25.98
C SER A 624 10.87 39.85 -26.00
N VAL A 625 11.43 40.29 -27.11
CA VAL A 625 12.88 40.38 -27.34
C VAL A 625 13.37 41.82 -27.32
N ARG A 626 12.54 42.74 -26.81
CA ARG A 626 12.88 44.17 -26.74
C ARG A 626 12.34 44.84 -25.49
N PHE A 627 11.04 45.11 -25.43
CA PHE A 627 10.39 45.81 -24.31
C PHE A 627 9.01 45.23 -24.02
N ASP A 628 8.43 45.60 -22.88
CA ASP A 628 7.15 45.16 -22.34
C ASP A 628 7.06 43.68 -21.96
N HIS A 629 6.32 43.42 -20.88
CA HIS A 629 5.97 42.08 -20.44
C HIS A 629 4.77 41.57 -21.25
N GLN A 630 4.90 40.39 -21.87
CA GLN A 630 3.86 39.80 -22.71
C GLN A 630 2.75 39.12 -21.87
N ASP A 631 1.56 39.02 -22.45
CA ASP A 631 0.45 38.28 -21.85
C ASP A 631 0.82 36.80 -21.61
N PRO A 632 0.43 36.21 -20.47
CA PRO A 632 0.87 34.87 -20.08
C PRO A 632 0.32 33.75 -20.97
N SER A 633 -0.71 34.02 -21.78
CA SER A 633 -1.25 33.09 -22.78
C SER A 633 -0.19 32.61 -23.79
N ILE A 634 0.89 33.39 -23.98
CA ILE A 634 2.04 33.02 -24.80
C ILE A 634 2.76 31.76 -24.27
N PHE A 635 2.51 31.35 -23.02
CA PHE A 635 3.08 30.15 -22.43
C PHE A 635 2.09 28.96 -22.32
N THR A 636 1.00 28.99 -23.08
CA THR A 636 0.03 27.89 -23.11
C THR A 636 0.66 26.60 -23.68
N VAL A 637 0.58 25.51 -22.93
CA VAL A 637 1.02 24.16 -23.34
C VAL A 637 -0.14 23.39 -23.95
N LEU A 638 -1.29 23.36 -23.26
CA LEU A 638 -2.52 22.71 -23.70
C LEU A 638 -3.72 23.61 -23.39
N THR A 639 -4.75 23.54 -24.22
CA THR A 639 -6.02 24.26 -24.05
C THR A 639 -7.19 23.31 -24.21
N ALA A 640 -8.26 23.54 -23.46
CA ALA A 640 -9.57 22.97 -23.73
C ALA A 640 -10.57 24.09 -24.09
N PRO A 641 -11.06 24.16 -25.34
CA PRO A 641 -11.93 25.25 -25.78
C PRO A 641 -13.31 25.18 -25.12
N LEU A 642 -13.82 26.35 -24.70
CA LEU A 642 -15.21 26.54 -24.30
C LEU A 642 -16.10 26.69 -25.54
N ASP A 643 -15.62 27.46 -26.52
CA ASP A 643 -16.28 27.74 -27.78
C ASP A 643 -15.29 27.94 -28.94
N ASP A 644 -15.81 28.24 -30.13
CA ASP A 644 -15.02 28.54 -31.32
C ASP A 644 -14.60 30.03 -31.41
N HIS A 645 -14.80 30.82 -30.34
CA HIS A 645 -14.44 32.26 -30.27
C HIS A 645 -13.15 32.52 -29.49
N GLY A 646 -12.41 31.47 -29.11
CA GLY A 646 -11.13 31.58 -28.42
C GLY A 646 -11.25 31.63 -26.90
N ARG A 647 -12.43 31.42 -26.31
CA ARG A 647 -12.54 31.23 -24.85
C ARG A 647 -12.20 29.79 -24.49
N ALA A 648 -11.45 29.59 -23.42
CA ALA A 648 -11.11 28.26 -22.91
C ALA A 648 -11.95 27.89 -21.68
N ILE A 649 -12.35 26.62 -21.60
CA ILE A 649 -12.77 26.00 -20.34
C ILE A 649 -11.59 26.05 -19.39
N CYS A 650 -10.42 25.63 -19.87
CA CYS A 650 -9.18 25.79 -19.14
C CYS A 650 -7.98 25.79 -20.10
N ASP A 651 -7.08 26.74 -19.90
CA ASP A 651 -5.72 26.75 -20.45
C ASP A 651 -4.75 26.24 -19.38
N PHE A 652 -3.90 25.29 -19.78
CA PHE A 652 -2.77 24.83 -18.99
C PHE A 652 -1.52 25.57 -19.47
N VAL A 653 -1.02 26.46 -18.62
CA VAL A 653 0.09 27.38 -18.88
C VAL A 653 1.29 26.96 -18.03
N VAL A 654 2.50 27.10 -18.57
CA VAL A 654 3.75 26.90 -17.82
C VAL A 654 4.51 28.23 -17.76
N PHE A 655 5.21 28.52 -16.67
CA PHE A 655 6.19 29.60 -16.62
C PHE A 655 7.58 28.95 -16.58
N PRO A 656 8.19 28.70 -17.74
CA PRO A 656 9.42 27.92 -17.82
C PRO A 656 10.64 28.83 -17.61
N PRO A 657 11.83 28.21 -17.43
CA PRO A 657 13.11 28.88 -17.56
C PRO A 657 13.20 29.58 -18.92
N ARG A 658 13.64 30.85 -18.93
CA ARG A 658 13.74 31.66 -20.15
C ARG A 658 14.70 32.82 -19.96
N TRP A 659 15.11 33.40 -21.07
CA TRP A 659 15.78 34.69 -21.08
C TRP A 659 14.77 35.81 -20.88
N ASP A 660 15.11 36.74 -19.99
CA ASP A 660 14.44 38.01 -19.79
C ASP A 660 15.40 39.11 -20.26
N VAL A 661 15.06 39.73 -21.38
CA VAL A 661 15.91 40.69 -22.11
C VAL A 661 15.24 42.05 -22.22
N LEU A 662 14.19 42.31 -21.42
CA LEU A 662 13.35 43.48 -21.59
C LEU A 662 14.09 44.75 -21.17
N GLU A 663 14.23 45.68 -22.10
CA GLU A 663 14.78 47.02 -21.93
C GLU A 663 13.73 47.95 -21.33
N HIS A 664 14.12 48.77 -20.36
CA HIS A 664 13.28 49.86 -19.81
C HIS A 664 11.87 49.42 -19.37
N SER A 665 11.75 48.17 -18.91
CA SER A 665 10.47 47.52 -18.67
C SER A 665 10.34 47.07 -17.22
N PHE A 666 9.13 47.18 -16.66
CA PHE A 666 8.79 46.49 -15.42
C PHE A 666 8.69 44.98 -15.73
N ARG A 667 9.78 44.25 -15.48
CA ARG A 667 9.95 42.84 -15.87
C ARG A 667 9.01 41.86 -15.15
N PRO A 668 8.67 42.02 -13.85
CA PRO A 668 7.72 41.12 -13.20
C PRO A 668 6.32 41.23 -13.81
N PRO A 669 5.42 40.27 -13.55
CA PRO A 669 4.02 40.38 -13.95
C PRO A 669 3.39 41.69 -13.45
N PHE A 670 2.79 42.44 -14.38
CA PHE A 670 2.17 43.73 -14.10
C PHE A 670 0.89 43.58 -13.27
N ALA A 671 0.49 44.66 -12.59
CA ALA A 671 -0.79 44.70 -11.88
C ALA A 671 -1.94 44.62 -12.90
N HIS A 672 -2.85 43.66 -12.72
CA HIS A 672 -3.92 43.43 -13.68
C HIS A 672 -5.23 42.95 -13.04
N ARG A 673 -6.31 42.99 -13.84
CA ARG A 673 -7.62 42.39 -13.59
C ARG A 673 -8.02 41.63 -14.85
N ASN A 674 -8.33 40.35 -14.71
CA ASN A 674 -8.55 39.46 -15.85
C ASN A 674 -10.00 38.97 -15.90
N ALA A 675 -10.55 38.76 -17.11
CA ALA A 675 -11.84 38.11 -17.30
C ALA A 675 -11.77 36.57 -17.11
N ALA A 676 -10.59 36.05 -16.75
CA ALA A 676 -10.37 34.67 -16.35
C ALA A 676 -10.13 34.53 -14.83
N SER A 677 -10.37 33.34 -14.30
CA SER A 677 -9.87 32.91 -13.00
C SER A 677 -8.52 32.21 -13.20
N GLU A 678 -7.53 32.51 -12.37
CA GLU A 678 -6.17 31.98 -12.49
C GLU A 678 -5.79 31.18 -11.25
N ILE A 679 -5.49 29.90 -11.44
CA ILE A 679 -5.07 28.98 -10.39
C ILE A 679 -3.60 28.64 -10.64
N ASN A 680 -2.72 29.28 -9.90
CA ASN A 680 -1.29 29.13 -10.02
C ASN A 680 -0.74 28.09 -9.05
N CYS A 681 0.28 27.36 -9.47
CA CYS A 681 0.88 26.25 -8.74
C CYS A 681 2.40 26.30 -8.85
N VAL A 682 3.10 26.22 -7.72
CA VAL A 682 4.56 26.26 -7.66
C VAL A 682 5.13 24.85 -7.73
N VAL A 683 5.69 24.43 -8.86
CA VAL A 683 6.27 23.07 -9.01
C VAL A 683 7.66 23.01 -8.37
N LYS A 684 8.54 23.94 -8.76
CA LYS A 684 9.91 24.10 -8.23
C LYS A 684 10.27 25.57 -8.20
N THR A 685 11.00 25.99 -7.17
CA THR A 685 11.65 27.30 -7.11
C THR A 685 12.87 27.20 -6.19
N PRO A 686 14.05 27.74 -6.57
CA PRO A 686 15.27 27.62 -5.77
C PRO A 686 15.25 28.53 -4.53
N GLU A 687 14.62 29.70 -4.64
CA GLU A 687 14.56 30.73 -3.60
C GLU A 687 13.09 31.13 -3.41
N PRO A 688 12.32 30.38 -2.59
CA PRO A 688 10.92 30.72 -2.33
C PRO A 688 10.85 31.98 -1.48
N GLU A 689 10.22 33.03 -2.02
CA GLU A 689 9.98 34.28 -1.32
C GLU A 689 8.49 34.42 -0.96
N HIS A 690 8.20 35.21 0.08
CA HIS A 690 6.86 35.59 0.52
C HIS A 690 5.84 34.43 0.67
N GLY A 691 6.30 33.20 0.93
CA GLY A 691 5.46 32.01 1.10
C GLY A 691 5.02 31.32 -0.21
N TYR A 692 5.77 31.50 -1.31
CA TYR A 692 5.59 30.76 -2.56
C TYR A 692 6.46 29.50 -2.63
N GLU A 693 6.36 28.65 -1.61
CA GLU A 693 7.10 27.40 -1.51
C GLU A 693 6.58 26.36 -2.54
N PRO A 694 7.43 25.40 -2.98
CA PRO A 694 6.97 24.30 -3.83
C PRO A 694 5.77 23.54 -3.25
N GLY A 695 4.74 23.33 -4.07
CA GLY A 695 3.46 22.72 -3.68
C GLY A 695 2.37 23.71 -3.29
N VAL A 696 2.69 25.00 -3.17
CA VAL A 696 1.68 26.05 -2.93
C VAL A 696 0.77 26.18 -4.13
N THR A 697 -0.52 26.42 -3.85
CA THR A 697 -1.54 26.77 -4.84
C THR A 697 -2.14 28.12 -4.49
N PHE A 698 -2.37 29.00 -5.45
CA PHE A 698 -3.07 30.26 -5.20
C PHE A 698 -4.02 30.63 -6.33
N LEU A 699 -5.13 31.26 -5.96
CA LEU A 699 -6.22 31.66 -6.82
C LEU A 699 -6.24 33.19 -6.91
N SER A 700 -6.22 33.70 -8.14
CA SER A 700 -6.68 35.04 -8.50
C SER A 700 -8.07 34.92 -9.14
N PRO A 701 -9.15 35.32 -8.44
CA PRO A 701 -10.48 35.20 -9.00
C PRO A 701 -10.75 36.15 -10.17
N LEU A 702 -11.80 35.80 -10.92
CA LEU A 702 -12.29 36.59 -12.04
C LEU A 702 -12.50 38.07 -11.67
N LEU A 703 -11.87 38.95 -12.45
CA LEU A 703 -11.83 40.41 -12.31
C LEU A 703 -11.29 40.95 -10.98
N THR A 704 -10.77 40.09 -10.11
CA THR A 704 -10.12 40.49 -8.87
C THR A 704 -8.70 40.98 -9.18
N SER A 705 -8.38 42.18 -8.70
CA SER A 705 -7.07 42.81 -8.93
C SER A 705 -5.95 41.99 -8.31
N HIS A 706 -4.86 41.79 -9.04
CA HIS A 706 -3.67 41.12 -8.53
C HIS A 706 -2.43 41.53 -9.34
N GLY A 707 -1.27 40.99 -9.00
CA GLY A 707 0.05 41.32 -9.55
C GLY A 707 1.14 40.76 -8.65
N VAL A 708 2.35 41.31 -8.71
CA VAL A 708 3.37 41.03 -7.68
C VAL A 708 2.98 41.61 -6.31
N THR A 709 3.65 41.15 -5.25
CA THR A 709 3.45 41.68 -3.89
C THR A 709 3.88 43.16 -3.82
N THR A 710 3.40 43.89 -2.80
CA THR A 710 3.82 45.28 -2.57
C THR A 710 5.35 45.37 -2.38
N GLU A 711 5.93 44.42 -1.67
CA GLU A 711 7.36 44.37 -1.39
C GLU A 711 8.16 44.14 -2.67
N THR A 712 7.82 43.13 -3.48
CA THR A 712 8.47 42.86 -4.77
C THR A 712 8.32 44.06 -5.73
N TYR A 713 7.19 44.75 -5.72
CA TYR A 713 7.01 45.98 -6.50
C TYR A 713 7.97 47.09 -6.04
N ASP A 714 8.11 47.28 -4.74
CA ASP A 714 8.98 48.29 -4.13
C ASP A 714 10.47 47.99 -4.38
N GLU A 715 10.87 46.72 -4.29
CA GLU A 715 12.21 46.25 -4.62
C GLU A 715 12.53 46.47 -6.09
N THR A 716 11.64 46.03 -6.99
CA THR A 716 11.82 46.19 -8.45
C THR A 716 11.96 47.67 -8.83
N TRP A 717 11.14 48.54 -8.24
CA TRP A 717 11.21 49.97 -8.48
C TRP A 717 12.50 50.62 -7.96
N SER A 718 13.09 50.06 -6.90
CA SER A 718 14.26 50.63 -6.23
C SER A 718 15.59 50.14 -6.82
N LEU A 719 15.56 49.24 -7.81
CA LEU A 719 16.76 48.77 -8.51
C LEU A 719 17.50 49.94 -9.17
N ALA A 720 18.83 49.93 -9.09
CA ALA A 720 19.64 50.83 -9.89
C ALA A 720 19.55 50.46 -11.38
N GLU A 721 19.67 51.43 -12.28
CA GLU A 721 19.55 51.21 -13.73
C GLU A 721 20.51 50.12 -14.24
N ALA A 722 21.73 50.05 -13.69
CA ALA A 722 22.71 49.02 -14.03
C ALA A 722 22.28 47.59 -13.64
N ASP A 723 21.42 47.44 -12.62
CA ASP A 723 20.91 46.15 -12.14
C ASP A 723 19.54 45.80 -12.74
N ALA A 724 18.79 46.82 -13.17
CA ALA A 724 17.47 46.68 -13.81
C ALA A 724 17.58 46.35 -15.32
N GLU A 725 18.67 46.75 -15.97
CA GLU A 725 18.88 46.59 -17.41
C GLU A 725 19.76 45.39 -17.76
N GLY A 726 19.67 44.95 -19.03
CA GLY A 726 20.50 43.86 -19.57
C GLY A 726 19.91 42.45 -19.39
N PRO A 727 20.47 41.45 -20.12
CA PRO A 727 19.88 40.12 -20.22
C PRO A 727 20.04 39.33 -18.92
N ARG A 728 18.93 38.81 -18.38
CA ARG A 728 18.88 37.89 -17.23
C ARG A 728 18.35 36.54 -17.68
N ARG A 729 18.94 35.45 -17.19
CA ARG A 729 18.36 34.11 -17.36
C ARG A 729 17.58 33.74 -16.09
N LEU A 730 16.30 33.41 -16.25
CA LEU A 730 15.51 32.82 -15.17
C LEU A 730 15.94 31.36 -14.97
N SER A 731 16.03 30.93 -13.71
CA SER A 731 16.62 29.65 -13.31
C SER A 731 15.94 28.44 -13.96
N ASP A 732 16.74 27.45 -14.36
CA ASP A 732 16.27 26.16 -14.86
C ASP A 732 15.52 25.35 -13.77
N ASP A 733 15.73 25.68 -12.49
CA ASP A 733 15.06 25.08 -11.33
C ASP A 733 13.78 25.84 -10.89
N SER A 734 13.35 26.84 -11.66
CA SER A 734 12.09 27.56 -11.43
C SER A 734 11.04 27.14 -12.46
N VAL A 735 10.04 26.38 -12.01
CA VAL A 735 8.93 25.92 -12.83
C VAL A 735 7.63 26.15 -12.09
N TRP A 736 6.78 27.00 -12.66
CA TRP A 736 5.43 27.25 -12.18
C TRP A 736 4.45 26.85 -13.27
N ILE A 737 3.24 26.48 -12.88
CA ILE A 737 2.16 26.17 -13.82
C ILE A 737 0.91 26.95 -13.42
N MET A 738 0.00 27.13 -14.36
CA MET A 738 -1.28 27.78 -14.12
C MET A 738 -2.39 27.06 -14.87
N PHE A 739 -3.52 26.92 -14.19
CA PHE A 739 -4.81 26.60 -14.78
C PHE A 739 -5.60 27.91 -14.88
N GLU A 740 -5.77 28.44 -16.09
CA GLU A 740 -6.53 29.65 -16.35
C GLU A 740 -7.88 29.28 -16.97
N SER A 741 -8.97 29.95 -16.57
CA SER A 741 -10.31 29.63 -17.09
C SER A 741 -11.18 30.86 -17.29
N ALA A 742 -11.93 30.91 -18.40
CA ALA A 742 -12.95 31.92 -18.63
C ALA A 742 -14.19 31.77 -17.72
N LEU A 743 -14.29 30.69 -16.95
CA LEU A 743 -15.41 30.44 -16.02
C LEU A 743 -15.01 30.81 -14.58
N PRO A 744 -15.96 31.33 -13.77
CA PRO A 744 -15.67 31.73 -12.40
C PRO A 744 -15.35 30.51 -11.52
N PHE A 745 -14.25 30.57 -10.77
CA PHE A 745 -13.85 29.50 -9.87
C PHE A 745 -14.72 29.45 -8.61
N ARG A 746 -15.41 28.32 -8.40
CA ARG A 746 -16.14 28.02 -7.16
C ARG A 746 -15.30 27.11 -6.29
N LEU A 747 -15.12 27.46 -5.01
CA LEU A 747 -14.45 26.59 -4.06
C LEU A 747 -15.36 25.45 -3.62
N THR A 748 -14.75 24.32 -3.29
CA THR A 748 -15.46 23.28 -2.54
C THR A 748 -15.62 23.67 -1.08
N GLU A 749 -16.58 23.03 -0.40
CA GLU A 749 -16.73 23.18 1.06
C GLU A 749 -15.44 22.82 1.81
N TRP A 750 -14.75 21.76 1.38
CA TRP A 750 -13.46 21.34 1.93
C TRP A 750 -12.38 22.42 1.76
N ALA A 751 -12.20 22.93 0.55
CA ALA A 751 -11.14 23.90 0.23
C ALA A 751 -11.29 25.22 1.00
N ARG A 752 -12.51 25.61 1.35
CA ARG A 752 -12.80 26.81 2.13
C ARG A 752 -12.50 26.65 3.62
N ARG A 753 -12.63 25.43 4.14
CA ARG A 753 -12.54 25.14 5.59
C ARG A 753 -11.23 24.51 6.03
N THR A 754 -10.46 23.96 5.10
CA THR A 754 -9.18 23.33 5.39
C THR A 754 -8.20 24.29 6.06
N GLU A 755 -7.36 23.77 6.94
CA GLU A 755 -6.30 24.51 7.63
C GLU A 755 -5.14 24.91 6.68
N LEU A 756 -5.14 24.39 5.46
CA LEU A 756 -4.18 24.75 4.43
C LEU A 756 -4.35 26.21 3.94
N VAL A 757 -5.54 26.81 4.10
CA VAL A 757 -5.80 28.19 3.68
C VAL A 757 -4.88 29.14 4.44
N ASP A 758 -4.07 29.88 3.71
CA ASP A 758 -3.30 30.98 4.24
C ASP A 758 -4.16 32.24 4.34
N ARG A 759 -4.50 32.61 5.57
CA ARG A 759 -5.37 33.75 5.89
C ARG A 759 -4.66 35.10 5.78
N ASP A 760 -3.32 35.10 5.72
CA ASP A 760 -2.52 36.31 5.65
C ASP A 760 -2.08 36.65 4.23
N PHE A 761 -2.42 35.81 3.24
CA PHE A 761 -2.04 36.02 1.84
C PHE A 761 -2.44 37.40 1.29
N GLY A 762 -3.62 37.90 1.69
CA GLY A 762 -4.10 39.22 1.28
C GLY A 762 -3.19 40.37 1.72
N LYS A 763 -2.51 40.24 2.87
CA LYS A 763 -1.65 41.27 3.45
C LYS A 763 -0.41 41.57 2.62
N LEU A 764 0.05 40.61 1.79
CA LEU A 764 1.19 40.79 0.89
C LEU A 764 0.96 41.88 -0.17
N PHE A 765 -0.30 42.24 -0.40
CA PHE A 765 -0.72 43.24 -1.40
C PHE A 765 -1.19 44.56 -0.76
N GLU A 766 -1.13 44.66 0.57
CA GLU A 766 -1.50 45.88 1.29
C GLU A 766 -0.31 46.84 1.38
N GLY A 767 -0.58 48.10 1.74
CA GLY A 767 0.49 49.07 2.06
C GLY A 767 1.24 49.66 0.86
N MET A 768 0.77 49.46 -0.38
CA MET A 768 1.41 50.04 -1.57
C MET A 768 1.48 51.56 -1.48
N ARG A 769 2.69 52.11 -1.58
CA ARG A 769 2.94 53.55 -1.45
C ARG A 769 2.64 54.26 -2.76
N SER A 770 2.00 55.42 -2.69
CA SER A 770 1.94 56.32 -3.83
C SER A 770 3.33 56.88 -4.12
N ARG A 771 3.75 56.79 -5.37
CA ARG A 771 4.97 57.41 -5.90
C ARG A 771 4.67 58.54 -6.89
N PHE A 772 3.40 58.93 -7.00
CA PHE A 772 2.97 59.96 -7.93
C PHE A 772 3.45 61.34 -7.47
N ASP A 773 4.30 61.98 -8.29
CA ASP A 773 4.72 63.37 -8.13
C ASP A 773 4.24 64.16 -9.36
N PRO A 774 3.17 64.97 -9.26
CA PRO A 774 2.66 65.72 -10.40
C PRO A 774 3.65 66.79 -10.92
N ALA A 775 4.73 67.08 -10.21
CA ALA A 775 5.76 68.02 -10.63
C ALA A 775 6.93 67.36 -11.39
N LYS A 776 7.01 66.02 -11.40
CA LYS A 776 8.08 65.28 -12.08
C LYS A 776 7.47 64.22 -13.02
N ARG A 777 7.75 64.37 -14.31
CA ARG A 777 7.33 63.41 -15.33
C ARG A 777 8.16 62.14 -15.26
#